data_AF-A0A9W9VN58-F1
#
_entry.id   AF-A0A9W9VN58-F1
#
_cell.length_a   1.000
_cell.length_b   1.000
_cell.length_c   1.000
_cell.angle_alpha   90.00
_cell.angle_beta   90.00
_cell.angle_gamma   90.00
#
_symmetry.space_group_name_H-M   'P 1'
#
loop_
_entity.id
_entity.type
_entity.pdbx_description
1 polymer ?
#
loop_
_entity_poly.entity_id
_entity_poly.type
_entity_poly.pdbx_seq_one_letter_code
_entity_poly.pdbx_strand_id
1 'polypeptide(L)'
;MSALFDRRPGIVSQPVTLDRTLELREIPFVFPATQSLYPGSLNDYTAGIIADLYSNLSTHWMYTATVQLTLNGSQPAWSKDGWSFVPVRMDSLRNAKLPNNLDESEKTVNGAQSNVSFITPAMRGRIECSQLPVQAMKNLSNWLTYRDFRNETIWNKSTIPDDLAGGFELGQTWADRGFPTAITPFTSSVNLTDCLGCTSVFANPSEIQCCGNSSSSVWDPNVVVGYWSPNANPNAWNTRLWQQNFTAKFFHGGAVTGIKSNDDLKTSYNPSVGLVFPNPPSASFLTCRPLVESATADITVNPENGIIQSFNITEPPKERQNAFSDNFLPHNKTHASSETGYMTYNVTVSYGRLFMASMLTAADTINLRGAPHGTGYTLEDLNDNTYNIRDTINGLNMDFMTYAMYSMAGKDPTKLLDPDTFHDLAHKTFSTFFQHFVSNGISTETGSWGYQKINASLPHELGPALELVDGYLPGTKATKYQDVMQPISHTNRTVEALLARRVELLQMNGVAVWLSISIMAWLIMTTVVVAVLQRRYFGSLVRNVESLGDVLVLIAGSTNLIQVVREIQAGILLPENYENLRTKLGWFVDEDGRLRWGVEMEESYAGEQGIQWVAAPHFSKDNGSTTWNLGDQERTL
;
A
#
# COMPACT_ATOMS: atom_id res chain seq x y z
N MET A 1 22.57 -12.93 36.68
CA MET A 1 21.44 -12.02 36.38
C MET A 1 20.89 -12.16 34.94
N SER A 2 21.47 -12.98 34.06
CA SER A 2 21.01 -13.13 32.66
C SER A 2 19.68 -13.88 32.47
N ALA A 3 19.17 -14.58 33.49
CA ALA A 3 17.92 -15.35 33.41
C ALA A 3 16.65 -14.55 33.75
N LEU A 4 16.79 -13.27 34.13
CA LEU A 4 15.66 -12.45 34.59
C LEU A 4 14.91 -11.78 33.45
N PHE A 5 15.55 -11.58 32.30
CA PHE A 5 14.99 -10.91 31.14
C PHE A 5 15.07 -11.81 29.91
N ASP A 6 13.99 -11.85 29.15
CA ASP A 6 13.86 -12.58 27.89
C ASP A 6 13.60 -11.58 26.76
N ARG A 7 14.14 -11.84 25.56
CA ARG A 7 13.96 -10.99 24.39
C ARG A 7 12.76 -11.49 23.60
N ARG A 8 11.76 -10.63 23.41
CA ARG A 8 10.56 -10.97 22.62
C ARG A 8 10.26 -9.89 21.58
N PRO A 9 9.74 -10.26 20.39
CA PRO A 9 9.31 -9.29 19.41
C PRO A 9 8.12 -8.51 19.96
N GLY A 10 8.23 -7.18 19.94
CA GLY A 10 7.18 -6.25 20.31
C GLY A 10 6.97 -5.19 19.24
N ILE A 11 5.86 -4.44 19.34
CA ILE A 11 5.58 -3.29 18.49
C ILE A 11 5.57 -2.05 19.37
N VAL A 12 6.43 -1.08 19.04
CA VAL A 12 6.42 0.25 19.66
C VAL A 12 5.75 1.20 18.67
N SER A 13 4.77 1.95 19.16
CA SER A 13 4.08 2.98 18.38
C SER A 13 4.34 4.35 18.97
N GLN A 14 4.55 5.35 18.10
CA GLN A 14 4.81 6.73 18.48
C GLN A 14 4.07 7.68 17.53
N PRO A 15 3.38 8.70 18.06
CA PRO A 15 2.83 9.77 17.23
C PRO A 15 3.98 10.62 16.67
N VAL A 16 3.90 10.91 15.38
CA VAL A 16 4.84 11.75 14.64
C VAL A 16 4.07 12.71 13.75
N THR A 17 4.62 13.88 13.50
CA THR A 17 4.05 14.85 12.56
C THR A 17 4.85 14.81 11.28
N LEU A 18 4.15 14.71 10.15
CA LEU A 18 4.73 14.64 8.82
C LEU A 18 4.34 15.84 7.97
N ASP A 19 5.23 16.26 7.09
CA ASP A 19 5.00 17.38 6.18
C ASP A 19 4.29 16.90 4.91
N ARG A 20 3.13 17.52 4.64
CA ARG A 20 2.38 17.35 3.40
C ARG A 20 2.66 18.51 2.47
N THR A 21 3.20 18.20 1.30
CA THR A 21 3.52 19.16 0.24
C THR A 21 2.55 19.09 -0.93
N LEU A 22 1.79 17.99 -1.03
CA LEU A 22 0.93 17.67 -2.15
C LEU A 22 -0.55 17.61 -1.75
N GLU A 23 -1.41 17.83 -2.73
CA GLU A 23 -2.85 17.64 -2.68
C GLU A 23 -3.36 17.00 -3.98
N LEU A 24 -4.63 16.58 -3.99
CA LEU A 24 -5.28 16.13 -5.22
C LEU A 24 -5.31 17.26 -6.23
N ARG A 25 -4.99 16.96 -7.50
CA ARG A 25 -4.93 17.97 -8.55
C ARG A 25 -6.30 18.63 -8.77
N GLU A 26 -6.31 19.95 -8.67
CA GLU A 26 -7.49 20.79 -8.86
C GLU A 26 -7.47 21.55 -10.18
N ILE A 27 -6.29 22.00 -10.61
CA ILE A 27 -6.09 22.79 -11.83
C ILE A 27 -5.74 21.90 -13.04
N PRO A 28 -6.12 22.31 -14.26
CA PRO A 28 -5.71 21.64 -15.49
C PRO A 28 -4.20 21.77 -15.74
N PHE A 29 -3.69 20.97 -16.67
CA PHE A 29 -2.35 21.15 -17.24
C PHE A 29 -2.38 22.20 -18.32
N VAL A 30 -1.33 23.02 -18.41
CA VAL A 30 -1.14 24.00 -19.49
C VAL A 30 -0.07 23.45 -20.43
N PHE A 31 -0.43 23.27 -21.69
CA PHE A 31 0.48 22.85 -22.75
C PHE A 31 0.67 23.97 -23.77
N PRO A 32 1.91 24.26 -24.20
CA PRO A 32 2.12 25.06 -25.40
C PRO A 32 1.66 24.25 -26.61
N ALA A 33 0.87 24.86 -27.48
CA ALA A 33 0.35 24.24 -28.68
C ALA A 33 0.70 25.08 -29.91
N THR A 34 0.97 24.38 -31.01
CA THR A 34 1.20 25.00 -32.32
C THR A 34 0.28 24.35 -33.33
N GLN A 35 -0.32 25.15 -34.20
CA GLN A 35 -1.19 24.68 -35.28
C GLN A 35 -0.95 25.47 -36.56
N SER A 36 -1.11 24.81 -37.71
CA SER A 36 -1.14 25.53 -38.99
C SER A 36 -2.34 26.48 -39.05
N LEU A 37 -2.19 27.64 -39.69
CA LEU A 37 -3.31 28.54 -40.02
C LEU A 37 -4.40 27.84 -40.85
N TYR A 38 -3.97 26.88 -41.68
CA TYR A 38 -4.82 26.00 -42.47
C TYR A 38 -4.43 24.56 -42.13
N PRO A 39 -4.98 23.97 -41.06
CA PRO A 39 -4.65 22.61 -40.67
C PRO A 39 -5.11 21.62 -41.75
N GLY A 40 -4.27 20.63 -42.03
CA GLY A 40 -4.57 19.57 -43.00
C GLY A 40 -5.33 18.38 -42.41
N SER A 41 -5.51 18.36 -41.08
CA SER A 41 -6.11 17.26 -40.32
C SER A 41 -7.00 17.78 -39.19
N LEU A 42 -7.94 16.94 -38.76
CA LEU A 42 -8.96 17.31 -37.76
C LEU A 42 -8.40 17.45 -36.33
N ASN A 43 -7.29 16.78 -35.99
CA ASN A 43 -6.76 16.67 -34.61
C ASN A 43 -5.42 17.40 -34.41
N ASP A 44 -5.09 18.41 -35.22
CA ASP A 44 -3.72 18.90 -35.42
C ASP A 44 -2.94 19.28 -34.13
N TYR A 45 -3.42 20.24 -33.32
CA TYR A 45 -2.69 20.66 -32.11
C TYR A 45 -2.82 19.69 -30.93
N THR A 46 -3.98 19.04 -30.80
CA THR A 46 -4.26 18.05 -29.76
C THR A 46 -3.44 16.79 -29.95
N ALA A 47 -3.24 16.37 -31.20
CA ALA A 47 -2.33 15.30 -31.54
C ALA A 47 -0.89 15.64 -31.19
N GLY A 48 -0.47 16.91 -31.31
CA GLY A 48 0.84 17.36 -30.82
C GLY A 48 1.00 17.13 -29.33
N ILE A 49 0.04 17.61 -28.53
CA ILE A 49 0.04 17.42 -27.06
C ILE A 49 0.05 15.92 -26.70
N ILE A 50 -0.80 15.12 -27.37
CA ILE A 50 -0.89 13.68 -27.10
C ILE A 50 0.39 12.95 -27.55
N ALA A 51 0.95 13.29 -28.71
CA ALA A 51 2.21 12.72 -29.20
C ALA A 51 3.36 13.00 -28.23
N ASP A 52 3.41 14.20 -27.64
CA ASP A 52 4.39 14.55 -26.62
C ASP A 52 4.26 13.67 -25.36
N LEU A 53 3.05 13.20 -25.00
CA LEU A 53 2.85 12.25 -23.89
C LEU A 53 3.32 10.83 -24.23
N TYR A 54 3.20 10.42 -25.48
CA TYR A 54 3.78 9.14 -25.93
C TYR A 54 5.30 9.22 -26.04
N SER A 55 5.83 10.42 -26.29
CA SER A 55 7.24 10.71 -26.16
C SER A 55 7.67 10.74 -24.68
N ASN A 56 8.96 10.49 -24.41
CA ASN A 56 9.56 10.69 -23.09
C ASN A 56 9.00 9.80 -21.94
N LEU A 57 8.54 8.58 -22.24
CA LEU A 57 8.09 7.57 -21.26
C LEU A 57 6.93 8.00 -20.34
N SER A 58 6.27 9.14 -20.62
CA SER A 58 5.16 9.66 -19.81
C SER A 58 3.93 8.74 -19.81
N THR A 59 3.88 7.79 -20.74
CA THR A 59 2.82 6.80 -20.96
C THR A 59 3.20 5.36 -20.59
N HIS A 60 4.37 5.16 -19.97
CA HIS A 60 4.83 3.85 -19.48
C HIS A 60 3.83 3.17 -18.52
N TRP A 61 2.99 3.97 -17.85
CA TRP A 61 1.92 3.49 -16.98
C TRP A 61 0.94 2.52 -17.66
N MET A 62 0.77 2.59 -18.99
CA MET A 62 -0.07 1.62 -19.72
C MET A 62 0.56 0.23 -19.75
N TYR A 63 1.89 0.13 -19.89
CA TYR A 63 2.60 -1.14 -19.81
C TYR A 63 2.54 -1.71 -18.40
N THR A 64 2.81 -0.90 -17.37
CA THR A 64 2.81 -1.39 -15.98
C THR A 64 1.43 -1.80 -15.51
N ALA A 65 0.37 -1.10 -15.93
CA ALA A 65 -1.00 -1.51 -15.69
C ALA A 65 -1.32 -2.85 -16.36
N THR A 66 -0.92 -3.01 -17.62
CA THR A 66 -1.11 -4.26 -18.38
C THR A 66 -0.35 -5.41 -17.71
N VAL A 67 0.89 -5.20 -17.28
CA VAL A 67 1.70 -6.20 -16.55
C VAL A 67 1.05 -6.57 -15.21
N GLN A 68 0.51 -5.60 -14.46
CA GLN A 68 -0.23 -5.90 -13.24
C GLN A 68 -1.42 -6.83 -13.51
N LEU A 69 -2.22 -6.53 -14.53
CA LEU A 69 -3.45 -7.29 -14.80
C LEU A 69 -3.21 -8.64 -15.48
N THR A 70 -2.20 -8.73 -16.34
CA THR A 70 -1.94 -9.94 -17.15
C THR A 70 -0.97 -10.91 -16.47
N LEU A 71 -0.02 -10.41 -15.67
CA LEU A 71 1.07 -11.18 -15.07
C LEU A 71 1.09 -11.11 -13.53
N ASN A 72 0.05 -10.56 -12.89
CA ASN A 72 0.02 -10.29 -11.45
C ASN A 72 1.23 -9.47 -10.97
N GLY A 73 1.65 -8.51 -11.78
CA GLY A 73 2.71 -7.56 -11.42
C GLY A 73 2.39 -6.73 -10.18
N SER A 74 3.42 -6.10 -9.61
CA SER A 74 3.28 -5.27 -8.41
C SER A 74 2.44 -4.01 -8.66
N GLN A 75 1.65 -3.63 -7.66
CA GLN A 75 0.96 -2.34 -7.65
C GLN A 75 1.97 -1.19 -7.44
N PRO A 76 1.75 0.00 -8.02
CA PRO A 76 2.65 1.13 -7.85
C PRO A 76 2.65 1.64 -6.40
N ALA A 77 3.73 2.31 -6.01
CA ALA A 77 3.80 2.98 -4.71
C ALA A 77 2.64 3.97 -4.54
N TRP A 78 2.24 4.19 -3.29
CA TRP A 78 1.14 5.07 -2.91
C TRP A 78 -0.19 4.70 -3.58
N SER A 79 -0.39 3.42 -3.87
CA SER A 79 -1.64 2.92 -4.43
C SER A 79 -1.94 1.50 -3.96
N LYS A 80 -3.23 1.15 -3.94
CA LYS A 80 -3.72 -0.19 -3.63
C LYS A 80 -5.15 -0.40 -4.14
N ASP A 81 -5.38 -1.53 -4.79
CA ASP A 81 -6.71 -2.06 -5.16
C ASP A 81 -7.60 -1.05 -5.92
N GLY A 82 -6.99 -0.33 -6.87
CA GLY A 82 -7.63 0.69 -7.71
C GLY A 82 -7.57 2.11 -7.15
N TRP A 83 -7.16 2.28 -5.88
CA TRP A 83 -7.04 3.57 -5.22
C TRP A 83 -5.61 4.09 -5.24
N SER A 84 -5.46 5.39 -5.44
CA SER A 84 -4.19 6.12 -5.30
C SER A 84 -4.31 7.14 -4.16
N PHE A 85 -3.29 7.20 -3.32
CA PHE A 85 -3.26 7.99 -2.09
C PHE A 85 -2.25 9.13 -2.19
N VAL A 86 -2.61 10.32 -1.69
CA VAL A 86 -1.72 11.49 -1.72
C VAL A 86 -0.46 11.19 -0.88
N PRO A 87 0.75 11.22 -1.49
CA PRO A 87 2.00 10.98 -0.78
C PRO A 87 2.32 12.06 0.26
N VAL A 88 3.02 11.65 1.32
CA VAL A 88 3.51 12.56 2.38
C VAL A 88 5.01 12.35 2.53
N ARG A 89 5.73 13.43 2.88
CA ARG A 89 7.18 13.35 3.08
C ARG A 89 7.53 12.54 4.32
N MET A 90 8.44 11.58 4.14
CA MET A 90 8.86 10.62 5.17
C MET A 90 10.32 10.80 5.61
N ASP A 91 11.03 11.79 5.09
CA ASP A 91 12.44 12.03 5.37
C ASP A 91 12.70 12.42 6.84
N SER A 92 11.75 13.12 7.46
CA SER A 92 11.79 13.47 8.88
C SER A 92 11.80 12.25 9.81
N LEU A 93 11.32 11.09 9.35
CA LEU A 93 11.28 9.85 10.15
C LEU A 93 12.68 9.30 10.45
N ARG A 94 13.68 9.58 9.60
CA ARG A 94 15.07 9.12 9.81
C ARG A 94 15.67 9.67 11.11
N ASN A 95 15.19 10.83 11.55
CA ASN A 95 15.67 11.53 12.75
C ASN A 95 14.72 11.35 13.95
N ALA A 96 13.64 10.56 13.82
CA ALA A 96 12.69 10.33 14.89
C ALA A 96 13.37 9.61 16.05
N LYS A 97 13.53 10.31 17.18
CA LYS A 97 14.11 9.75 18.41
C LYS A 97 13.14 8.76 19.03
N LEU A 98 13.59 7.51 19.09
CA LEU A 98 12.92 6.44 19.82
C LEU A 98 13.01 6.66 21.34
N PRO A 99 12.12 6.04 22.14
CA PRO A 99 12.26 6.00 23.59
C PRO A 99 13.65 5.49 24.00
N ASN A 100 14.25 6.09 25.03
CA ASN A 100 15.63 5.81 25.50
C ASN A 100 15.90 4.37 25.97
N ASN A 101 14.90 3.47 25.93
CA ASN A 101 14.98 2.09 26.43
C ASN A 101 15.29 1.05 25.34
N LEU A 102 15.61 1.47 24.11
CA LEU A 102 15.94 0.58 22.99
C LEU A 102 17.46 0.55 22.73
N ASP A 103 17.94 -0.62 22.32
CA ASP A 103 19.37 -0.89 22.09
C ASP A 103 19.93 0.00 20.97
N GLU A 104 21.22 0.36 21.03
CA GLU A 104 21.82 1.31 20.05
C GLU A 104 21.72 0.86 18.59
N SER A 105 21.68 -0.46 18.35
CA SER A 105 21.48 -1.06 17.03
C SER A 105 20.05 -0.94 16.49
N GLU A 106 19.07 -0.63 17.34
CA GLU A 106 17.65 -0.41 16.96
C GLU A 106 17.28 1.09 16.87
N LYS A 107 18.23 2.00 17.18
CA LYS A 107 18.01 3.45 17.11
C LYS A 107 17.96 3.98 15.67
N THR A 108 18.48 3.23 14.69
CA THR A 108 18.44 3.59 13.26
C THR A 108 17.20 2.99 12.59
N VAL A 109 16.51 3.82 11.80
CA VAL A 109 15.29 3.41 11.10
C VAL A 109 15.64 2.51 9.92
N ASN A 110 15.58 1.19 10.10
CA ASN A 110 15.43 0.29 8.96
C ASN A 110 13.97 0.37 8.49
N GLY A 111 13.76 1.04 7.35
CA GLY A 111 12.44 1.28 6.77
C GLY A 111 11.63 0.00 6.55
N ALA A 112 12.31 -1.11 6.26
CA ALA A 112 11.72 -2.44 6.07
C ALA A 112 10.92 -3.00 7.29
N GLN A 113 11.17 -2.52 8.51
CA GLN A 113 10.48 -2.99 9.73
C GLN A 113 9.54 -1.95 10.36
N SER A 114 9.28 -0.85 9.64
CA SER A 114 8.47 0.26 10.10
C SER A 114 7.21 0.40 9.24
N ASN A 115 6.08 0.70 9.88
CA ASN A 115 4.83 1.06 9.22
C ASN A 115 4.37 2.41 9.74
N VAL A 116 3.82 3.24 8.87
CA VAL A 116 3.30 4.56 9.23
C VAL A 116 1.82 4.58 8.89
N SER A 117 0.98 4.91 9.86
CA SER A 117 -0.47 5.01 9.65
C SER A 117 -0.96 6.44 9.76
N PHE A 118 -1.75 6.92 8.81
CA PHE A 118 -2.30 8.27 8.82
C PHE A 118 -3.45 8.46 7.84
N ILE A 119 -4.17 9.57 8.02
CA ILE A 119 -5.30 9.95 7.17
C ILE A 119 -4.83 10.80 6.00
N THR A 120 -5.20 10.40 4.78
CA THR A 120 -4.84 11.11 3.55
C THR A 120 -5.97 11.08 2.51
N PRO A 121 -6.09 12.12 1.65
CA PRO A 121 -6.98 12.05 0.51
C PRO A 121 -6.57 10.91 -0.44
N ALA A 122 -7.58 10.24 -0.97
CA ALA A 122 -7.45 9.17 -1.95
C ALA A 122 -8.31 9.49 -3.18
N MET A 123 -7.92 8.95 -4.33
CA MET A 123 -8.69 9.03 -5.56
C MET A 123 -8.67 7.70 -6.31
N ARG A 124 -9.73 7.42 -7.05
CA ARG A 124 -9.79 6.29 -7.98
C ARG A 124 -10.54 6.64 -9.26
N GLY A 125 -10.23 5.89 -10.31
CA GLY A 125 -11.01 5.88 -11.54
C GLY A 125 -12.12 4.85 -11.44
N ARG A 126 -13.32 5.23 -11.88
CA ARG A 126 -14.49 4.36 -12.00
C ARG A 126 -15.17 4.57 -13.35
N ILE A 127 -15.88 3.54 -13.81
CA ILE A 127 -16.74 3.62 -14.99
C ILE A 127 -18.17 3.24 -14.62
N GLU A 128 -19.12 3.95 -15.19
CA GLU A 128 -20.54 3.60 -15.16
C GLU A 128 -20.93 3.14 -16.56
N CYS A 129 -21.16 1.85 -16.70
CA CYS A 129 -21.43 1.25 -18.00
C CYS A 129 -22.90 0.84 -18.13
N SER A 130 -23.36 0.92 -19.36
CA SER A 130 -24.65 0.40 -19.80
C SER A 130 -24.45 -0.43 -21.06
N GLN A 131 -25.24 -1.48 -21.21
CA GLN A 131 -25.27 -2.24 -22.45
C GLN A 131 -25.98 -1.44 -23.54
N LEU A 132 -25.55 -1.62 -24.78
CA LEU A 132 -26.31 -1.11 -25.93
C LEU A 132 -27.68 -1.79 -26.00
N PRO A 133 -28.74 -1.08 -26.43
CA PRO A 133 -30.07 -1.67 -26.55
C PRO A 133 -30.04 -2.95 -27.40
N VAL A 134 -30.61 -4.04 -26.90
CA VAL A 134 -30.58 -5.35 -27.57
C VAL A 134 -31.17 -5.28 -28.99
N GLN A 135 -32.18 -4.44 -29.19
CA GLN A 135 -32.80 -4.19 -30.50
C GLN A 135 -31.82 -3.55 -31.50
N ALA A 136 -30.95 -2.67 -31.02
CA ALA A 136 -29.88 -2.08 -31.84
C ALA A 136 -28.85 -3.13 -32.25
N MET A 137 -28.52 -4.04 -31.34
CA MET A 137 -27.51 -5.07 -31.57
C MET A 137 -28.00 -6.22 -32.46
N LYS A 138 -29.30 -6.53 -32.41
CA LYS A 138 -29.94 -7.53 -33.29
C LYS A 138 -29.88 -7.16 -34.76
N ASN A 139 -29.85 -5.87 -35.08
CA ASN A 139 -29.69 -5.43 -36.45
C ASN A 139 -28.21 -5.46 -36.86
N LEU A 140 -27.78 -6.52 -37.53
CA LEU A 140 -26.38 -6.70 -37.93
C LEU A 140 -25.85 -5.54 -38.78
N SER A 141 -26.70 -4.87 -39.58
CA SER A 141 -26.26 -3.74 -40.42
C SER A 141 -25.78 -2.53 -39.61
N ASN A 142 -26.05 -2.49 -38.30
CA ASN A 142 -25.60 -1.42 -37.43
C ASN A 142 -24.11 -1.51 -37.10
N TRP A 143 -23.50 -2.68 -37.26
CA TRP A 143 -22.12 -2.95 -36.83
C TRP A 143 -21.38 -3.98 -37.70
N LEU A 144 -21.98 -4.48 -38.78
CA LEU A 144 -21.37 -5.34 -39.78
C LEU A 144 -21.70 -4.86 -41.20
N THR A 145 -20.78 -5.09 -42.13
CA THR A 145 -20.98 -4.89 -43.57
C THR A 145 -20.85 -6.22 -44.29
N TYR A 146 -21.86 -6.60 -45.08
CA TYR A 146 -21.80 -7.80 -45.91
C TYR A 146 -21.07 -7.53 -47.24
N ARG A 147 -20.17 -8.43 -47.63
CA ARG A 147 -19.48 -8.44 -48.93
C ARG A 147 -19.83 -9.69 -49.71
N ASP A 148 -20.17 -9.51 -50.98
CA ASP A 148 -20.41 -10.59 -51.93
C ASP A 148 -19.15 -10.85 -52.77
N PHE A 149 -18.61 -12.06 -52.69
CA PHE A 149 -17.38 -12.46 -53.39
C PHE A 149 -17.64 -13.23 -54.68
N ARG A 150 -18.90 -13.39 -55.10
CA ARG A 150 -19.26 -14.13 -56.33
C ARG A 150 -18.83 -13.43 -57.62
N ASN A 151 -18.63 -12.11 -57.57
CA ASN A 151 -18.32 -11.33 -58.76
C ASN A 151 -16.83 -11.43 -59.12
N GLU A 152 -16.51 -12.28 -60.09
CA GLU A 152 -15.17 -12.48 -60.66
C GLU A 152 -14.59 -11.24 -61.35
N THR A 153 -15.39 -10.24 -61.72
CA THR A 153 -14.84 -9.01 -62.30
C THR A 153 -14.23 -8.11 -61.23
N ILE A 154 -14.69 -8.25 -59.97
CA ILE A 154 -14.24 -7.45 -58.84
C ILE A 154 -13.21 -8.22 -58.01
N TRP A 155 -13.41 -9.52 -57.78
CA TRP A 155 -12.60 -10.27 -56.83
C TRP A 155 -11.69 -11.32 -57.46
N ASN A 156 -10.48 -11.44 -56.93
CA ASN A 156 -9.52 -12.44 -57.33
C ASN A 156 -9.85 -13.80 -56.68
N LYS A 157 -10.52 -14.67 -57.44
CA LYS A 157 -10.89 -16.02 -57.01
C LYS A 157 -9.73 -16.85 -56.48
N SER A 158 -8.50 -16.65 -56.95
CA SER A 158 -7.34 -17.40 -56.45
C SER A 158 -6.98 -17.11 -54.99
N THR A 159 -7.54 -16.04 -54.42
CA THR A 159 -7.31 -15.61 -53.03
C THR A 159 -8.49 -15.89 -52.11
N ILE A 160 -9.61 -16.38 -52.65
CA ILE A 160 -10.85 -16.64 -51.91
C ILE A 160 -10.95 -18.16 -51.66
N PRO A 161 -11.24 -18.61 -50.43
CA PRO A 161 -11.54 -20.02 -50.17
C PRO A 161 -12.72 -20.53 -51.03
N ASP A 162 -12.61 -21.74 -51.58
CA ASP A 162 -13.57 -22.29 -52.55
C ASP A 162 -15.03 -22.36 -52.04
N ASP A 163 -15.22 -22.40 -50.73
CA ASP A 163 -16.51 -22.48 -50.03
C ASP A 163 -17.06 -21.12 -49.55
N LEU A 164 -16.33 -20.01 -49.80
CA LEU A 164 -16.71 -18.67 -49.36
C LEU A 164 -17.41 -17.88 -50.48
N ALA A 165 -18.74 -17.85 -50.44
CA ALA A 165 -19.54 -17.03 -51.37
C ALA A 165 -19.63 -15.53 -50.96
N GLY A 166 -19.40 -15.22 -49.69
CA GLY A 166 -19.52 -13.89 -49.11
C GLY A 166 -19.25 -13.92 -47.61
N GLY A 167 -19.18 -12.76 -46.98
CA GLY A 167 -18.89 -12.66 -45.55
C GLY A 167 -19.14 -11.27 -44.97
N PHE A 168 -18.87 -11.11 -43.68
CA PHE A 168 -19.11 -9.91 -42.91
C PHE A 168 -17.80 -9.27 -42.46
N GLU A 169 -17.65 -7.96 -42.72
CA GLU A 169 -16.61 -7.13 -42.15
C GLU A 169 -17.13 -6.42 -40.90
N LEU A 170 -16.24 -6.12 -39.96
CA LEU A 170 -16.61 -5.37 -38.76
C LEU A 170 -16.84 -3.89 -39.10
N GLY A 171 -17.95 -3.35 -38.60
CA GLY A 171 -18.38 -1.98 -38.85
C GLY A 171 -19.30 -1.87 -40.05
N GLN A 172 -20.06 -0.78 -40.09
CA GLN A 172 -20.84 -0.40 -41.26
C GLN A 172 -20.06 0.61 -42.12
N THR A 173 -20.26 0.53 -43.43
CA THR A 173 -19.87 1.58 -44.38
C THR A 173 -20.78 2.80 -44.21
N TRP A 174 -20.19 3.98 -44.06
CA TRP A 174 -20.92 5.23 -43.85
C TRP A 174 -20.41 6.34 -44.77
N ALA A 175 -21.32 7.16 -45.32
CA ALA A 175 -21.05 8.19 -46.34
C ALA A 175 -20.38 7.60 -47.61
N ASP A 176 -19.86 8.44 -48.52
CA ASP A 176 -19.12 8.01 -49.73
C ASP A 176 -17.78 7.29 -49.41
N ARG A 177 -17.57 6.82 -48.17
CA ARG A 177 -16.39 6.07 -47.76
C ARG A 177 -16.59 4.59 -48.06
N GLY A 178 -15.67 4.01 -48.83
CA GLY A 178 -15.72 2.59 -49.21
C GLY A 178 -15.45 1.59 -48.08
N PHE A 179 -15.02 2.06 -46.90
CA PHE A 179 -14.49 1.24 -45.81
C PHE A 179 -15.46 1.12 -44.61
N PRO A 180 -15.65 -0.08 -44.03
CA PRO A 180 -16.48 -0.30 -42.86
C PRO A 180 -15.73 0.05 -41.56
N THR A 181 -16.20 1.06 -40.84
CA THR A 181 -15.44 1.60 -39.68
C THR A 181 -16.30 1.98 -38.48
N ALA A 182 -17.61 2.10 -38.67
CA ALA A 182 -18.53 2.68 -37.69
C ALA A 182 -19.47 1.64 -37.06
N ILE A 183 -19.84 1.87 -35.80
CA ILE A 183 -20.89 1.16 -35.08
C ILE A 183 -21.93 2.18 -34.66
N THR A 184 -23.18 1.98 -35.07
CA THR A 184 -24.27 2.93 -34.81
C THR A 184 -25.42 2.25 -34.06
N PRO A 185 -25.80 2.71 -32.86
CA PRO A 185 -26.86 2.07 -32.09
C PRO A 185 -28.28 2.31 -32.63
N PHE A 186 -28.47 3.12 -33.67
CA PHE A 186 -29.79 3.42 -34.22
C PHE A 186 -29.82 3.17 -35.73
N THR A 187 -30.95 2.66 -36.22
CA THR A 187 -31.21 2.47 -37.66
C THR A 187 -31.13 3.81 -38.36
N SER A 188 -30.33 3.86 -39.44
CA SER A 188 -30.02 5.03 -40.24
C SER A 188 -31.22 5.95 -40.52
N SER A 189 -31.17 7.17 -39.98
CA SER A 189 -31.95 8.29 -40.51
C SER A 189 -31.02 9.46 -40.80
N VAL A 190 -30.51 9.48 -42.05
CA VAL A 190 -30.21 10.59 -42.98
C VAL A 190 -29.51 11.89 -42.51
N ASN A 191 -29.38 12.23 -41.23
CA ASN A 191 -28.62 13.40 -40.75
C ASN A 191 -27.99 13.11 -39.37
N LEU A 192 -26.87 12.36 -39.36
CA LEU A 192 -26.10 12.05 -38.15
C LEU A 192 -25.05 13.12 -37.83
N THR A 193 -25.40 14.41 -37.83
CA THR A 193 -24.52 15.42 -37.21
C THR A 193 -24.35 15.13 -35.71
N ASP A 194 -25.40 14.60 -35.06
CA ASP A 194 -25.39 14.14 -33.67
C ASP A 194 -25.72 12.64 -33.57
N CYS A 195 -24.72 11.78 -33.71
CA CYS A 195 -24.90 10.36 -33.42
C CYS A 195 -24.53 10.03 -31.96
N LEU A 196 -25.50 10.19 -31.07
CA LEU A 196 -25.38 9.81 -29.66
C LEU A 196 -25.18 8.29 -29.55
N GLY A 197 -24.02 7.88 -29.04
CA GLY A 197 -23.66 6.46 -28.88
C GLY A 197 -22.97 5.84 -30.09
N CYS A 198 -22.69 6.59 -31.16
CA CYS A 198 -21.79 6.13 -32.22
C CYS A 198 -20.37 5.91 -31.68
N THR A 199 -19.70 4.89 -32.21
CA THR A 199 -18.30 4.58 -31.90
C THR A 199 -17.64 3.96 -33.14
N SER A 200 -16.32 4.00 -33.22
CA SER A 200 -15.57 3.26 -34.25
C SER A 200 -15.34 1.81 -33.82
N VAL A 201 -15.12 0.90 -34.76
CA VAL A 201 -14.73 -0.50 -34.46
C VAL A 201 -13.36 -0.54 -33.80
N PHE A 202 -12.38 0.16 -34.39
CA PHE A 202 -11.03 0.34 -33.88
C PHE A 202 -10.95 1.56 -32.92
N ALA A 203 -9.76 1.89 -32.41
CA ALA A 203 -9.51 3.07 -31.56
C ALA A 203 -9.91 4.41 -32.24
N ASN A 204 -9.81 4.46 -33.57
CA ASN A 204 -10.27 5.55 -34.41
C ASN A 204 -11.07 4.98 -35.62
N PRO A 205 -11.62 5.82 -36.51
CA PRO A 205 -12.39 5.37 -37.67
C PRO A 205 -11.59 4.71 -38.81
N SER A 206 -10.47 4.06 -38.54
CA SER A 206 -9.77 3.19 -39.51
C SER A 206 -10.38 1.80 -39.57
N GLU A 207 -10.29 1.14 -40.73
CA GLU A 207 -10.73 -0.24 -40.94
C GLU A 207 -9.72 -1.25 -40.39
N ILE A 208 -10.20 -2.26 -39.66
CA ILE A 208 -9.36 -3.32 -39.10
C ILE A 208 -8.90 -4.28 -40.21
N GLN A 209 -7.58 -4.51 -40.29
CA GLN A 209 -7.00 -5.39 -41.32
C GLN A 209 -6.55 -6.74 -40.78
N CYS A 210 -6.04 -6.77 -39.55
CA CYS A 210 -5.47 -7.94 -38.90
C CYS A 210 -6.58 -8.74 -38.17
N CYS A 211 -6.47 -10.05 -37.90
CA CYS A 211 -5.23 -10.81 -37.68
C CYS A 211 -5.26 -12.29 -38.09
N GLY A 212 -5.87 -12.67 -39.21
CA GLY A 212 -5.65 -14.01 -39.77
C GLY A 212 -4.29 -14.14 -40.46
N ASN A 213 -3.72 -15.34 -40.50
CA ASN A 213 -2.51 -15.61 -41.29
C ASN A 213 -2.76 -15.28 -42.78
N SER A 214 -2.20 -14.15 -43.23
CA SER A 214 -2.39 -13.61 -44.59
C SER A 214 -1.86 -14.49 -45.71
N SER A 215 -1.09 -15.54 -45.38
CA SER A 215 -0.58 -16.53 -46.32
C SER A 215 -1.46 -17.80 -46.41
N SER A 216 -2.43 -17.97 -45.52
CA SER A 216 -3.32 -19.14 -45.54
C SER A 216 -4.67 -18.78 -46.18
N SER A 217 -5.06 -19.51 -47.21
CA SER A 217 -6.45 -19.57 -47.71
C SER A 217 -7.36 -20.42 -46.80
N VAL A 218 -6.93 -20.65 -45.56
CA VAL A 218 -7.59 -21.54 -44.58
C VAL A 218 -8.25 -20.66 -43.53
N TRP A 219 -9.45 -21.05 -43.11
CA TRP A 219 -10.18 -20.37 -42.05
C TRP A 219 -9.42 -20.47 -40.72
N ASP A 220 -9.27 -19.33 -40.05
CA ASP A 220 -8.89 -19.31 -38.64
C ASP A 220 -10.17 -19.43 -37.80
N PRO A 221 -10.36 -20.52 -37.04
CA PRO A 221 -11.58 -20.71 -36.27
C PRO A 221 -11.71 -19.75 -35.07
N ASN A 222 -10.61 -19.13 -34.61
CA ASN A 222 -10.56 -18.43 -33.33
C ASN A 222 -9.95 -17.03 -33.47
N VAL A 223 -10.62 -16.14 -34.21
CA VAL A 223 -10.22 -14.74 -34.27
C VAL A 223 -10.94 -13.92 -33.20
N VAL A 224 -10.18 -13.11 -32.49
CA VAL A 224 -10.67 -12.19 -31.47
C VAL A 224 -10.21 -10.77 -31.75
N VAL A 225 -11.15 -9.84 -31.72
CA VAL A 225 -10.90 -8.42 -31.97
C VAL A 225 -11.47 -7.61 -30.82
N GLY A 226 -10.71 -6.64 -30.28
CA GLY A 226 -11.14 -5.96 -29.06
C GLY A 226 -10.53 -4.58 -28.88
N TYR A 227 -11.39 -3.56 -28.82
CA TYR A 227 -10.96 -2.16 -28.72
C TYR A 227 -11.92 -1.31 -27.90
N TRP A 228 -11.32 -0.36 -27.19
CA TRP A 228 -12.00 0.74 -26.53
C TRP A 228 -11.86 1.96 -27.42
N SER A 229 -12.97 2.61 -27.74
CA SER A 229 -12.89 3.85 -28.53
C SER A 229 -13.91 4.89 -28.10
N PRO A 230 -13.61 6.18 -28.35
CA PRO A 230 -14.48 7.29 -27.95
C PRO A 230 -15.86 7.16 -28.59
N ASN A 231 -16.89 7.63 -27.87
CA ASN A 231 -18.19 7.86 -28.47
C ASN A 231 -18.15 9.22 -29.16
N ALA A 232 -18.10 9.21 -30.49
CA ALA A 232 -18.02 10.39 -31.34
C ALA A 232 -18.53 10.06 -32.74
N ASN A 233 -18.85 11.11 -33.50
CA ASN A 233 -19.16 10.96 -34.92
C ASN A 233 -17.91 10.48 -35.69
N PRO A 234 -17.93 9.31 -36.36
CA PRO A 234 -16.77 8.80 -37.09
C PRO A 234 -16.29 9.71 -38.24
N ASN A 235 -17.17 10.54 -38.81
CA ASN A 235 -16.80 11.47 -39.88
C ASN A 235 -16.01 12.68 -39.38
N ALA A 236 -16.29 13.11 -38.16
CA ALA A 236 -15.66 14.24 -37.50
C ALA A 236 -14.84 13.79 -36.28
N TRP A 237 -14.37 12.53 -36.28
CA TRP A 237 -13.70 11.99 -35.10
C TRP A 237 -12.50 12.85 -34.75
N ASN A 238 -12.45 13.24 -33.48
CA ASN A 238 -11.45 14.12 -32.93
C ASN A 238 -11.50 14.01 -31.42
N THR A 239 -10.33 13.96 -30.77
CA THR A 239 -10.23 13.97 -29.31
C THR A 239 -10.93 15.18 -28.66
N ARG A 240 -11.03 16.31 -29.36
CA ARG A 240 -11.76 17.51 -28.90
C ARG A 240 -13.28 17.38 -28.94
N LEU A 241 -13.82 16.66 -29.92
CA LEU A 241 -15.27 16.50 -30.08
C LEU A 241 -15.83 15.36 -29.23
N TRP A 242 -14.96 14.66 -28.51
CA TRP A 242 -15.33 13.59 -27.61
C TRP A 242 -16.09 14.11 -26.38
N GLN A 243 -17.35 13.70 -26.27
CA GLN A 243 -18.29 14.16 -25.25
C GLN A 243 -18.16 13.42 -23.89
N GLN A 244 -17.04 12.72 -23.62
CA GLN A 244 -16.68 11.97 -22.40
C GLN A 244 -17.02 10.46 -22.39
N ASN A 245 -18.03 9.98 -23.09
CA ASN A 245 -18.36 8.54 -23.08
C ASN A 245 -17.48 7.73 -24.05
N PHE A 246 -17.22 6.47 -23.74
CA PHE A 246 -16.51 5.55 -24.64
C PHE A 246 -17.22 4.20 -24.70
N THR A 247 -16.88 3.38 -25.68
CA THR A 247 -17.45 2.04 -25.82
C THR A 247 -16.34 1.00 -25.87
N ALA A 248 -16.36 0.07 -24.92
CA ALA A 248 -15.56 -1.15 -24.93
C ALA A 248 -16.25 -2.20 -25.80
N LYS A 249 -15.50 -2.81 -26.71
CA LYS A 249 -16.02 -3.74 -27.72
C LYS A 249 -15.15 -4.99 -27.74
N PHE A 250 -15.79 -6.15 -27.87
CA PHE A 250 -15.12 -7.43 -28.03
C PHE A 250 -15.86 -8.28 -29.05
N PHE A 251 -15.13 -8.90 -29.98
CA PHE A 251 -15.65 -9.74 -31.06
C PHE A 251 -14.92 -11.08 -31.04
N HIS A 252 -15.66 -12.15 -31.32
CA HIS A 252 -15.13 -13.51 -31.40
C HIS A 252 -15.83 -14.31 -32.51
N GLY A 253 -15.07 -14.93 -33.40
CA GLY A 253 -15.60 -15.81 -34.43
C GLY A 253 -14.53 -16.31 -35.39
N GLY A 254 -14.92 -17.22 -36.28
CA GLY A 254 -14.04 -17.69 -37.35
C GLY A 254 -13.92 -16.65 -38.46
N ALA A 255 -12.71 -16.39 -38.94
CA ALA A 255 -12.45 -15.38 -39.96
C ALA A 255 -11.37 -15.82 -40.97
N VAL A 256 -11.29 -15.06 -42.05
CA VAL A 256 -10.36 -15.22 -43.17
C VAL A 256 -9.79 -13.85 -43.53
N THR A 257 -8.51 -13.82 -43.90
CA THR A 257 -7.82 -12.62 -44.38
C THR A 257 -7.20 -12.88 -45.75
N GLY A 258 -6.68 -11.83 -46.40
CA GLY A 258 -5.89 -11.96 -47.63
C GLY A 258 -6.71 -12.05 -48.93
N ILE A 259 -8.02 -11.79 -48.86
CA ILE A 259 -8.90 -11.69 -50.03
C ILE A 259 -8.53 -10.45 -50.84
N LYS A 260 -8.26 -10.61 -52.13
CA LYS A 260 -7.84 -9.52 -53.03
C LYS A 260 -8.89 -9.21 -54.10
N SER A 261 -8.99 -7.93 -54.43
CA SER A 261 -9.68 -7.42 -55.61
C SER A 261 -8.83 -7.64 -56.87
N ASN A 262 -9.49 -7.78 -58.02
CA ASN A 262 -8.84 -7.80 -59.34
C ASN A 262 -8.47 -6.40 -59.84
N ASP A 263 -9.04 -5.36 -59.23
CA ASP A 263 -8.79 -3.98 -59.66
C ASP A 263 -7.42 -3.47 -59.18
N ASP A 264 -6.47 -3.43 -60.13
CA ASP A 264 -5.31 -2.53 -60.17
C ASP A 264 -5.72 -1.09 -60.59
N LEU A 265 -7.03 -0.79 -60.67
CA LEU A 265 -7.53 0.54 -61.00
C LEU A 265 -7.11 1.54 -59.91
N LYS A 266 -6.13 2.37 -60.27
CA LYS A 266 -5.42 3.47 -59.60
C LYS A 266 -6.25 4.52 -58.81
N THR A 267 -7.48 4.21 -58.42
CA THR A 267 -8.42 5.16 -57.78
C THR A 267 -9.02 4.65 -56.47
N SER A 268 -8.86 3.38 -56.09
CA SER A 268 -9.25 2.87 -54.77
C SER A 268 -8.01 2.50 -53.95
N TYR A 269 -7.90 3.06 -52.75
CA TYR A 269 -6.70 2.99 -51.89
C TYR A 269 -6.39 1.62 -51.28
N ASN A 270 -7.06 0.52 -51.68
CA ASN A 270 -6.71 -0.81 -51.19
C ASN A 270 -7.17 -1.94 -52.15
N PRO A 271 -6.25 -2.76 -52.68
CA PRO A 271 -6.59 -3.95 -53.48
C PRO A 271 -6.99 -5.17 -52.63
N SER A 272 -7.08 -5.06 -51.29
CA SER A 272 -7.37 -6.19 -50.40
C SER A 272 -8.43 -5.89 -49.34
N VAL A 273 -9.29 -6.86 -49.09
CA VAL A 273 -10.22 -6.86 -47.94
C VAL A 273 -9.44 -7.32 -46.72
N GLY A 274 -9.61 -6.62 -45.60
CA GLY A 274 -8.92 -6.92 -44.34
C GLY A 274 -9.37 -8.24 -43.73
N LEU A 275 -10.20 -8.13 -42.69
CA LEU A 275 -10.69 -9.27 -41.91
C LEU A 275 -12.17 -9.57 -42.22
N VAL A 276 -12.45 -10.79 -42.70
CA VAL A 276 -13.79 -11.19 -43.11
C VAL A 276 -14.28 -12.41 -42.33
N PHE A 277 -15.47 -12.31 -41.76
CA PHE A 277 -16.14 -13.39 -41.03
C PHE A 277 -17.18 -14.07 -41.93
N PRO A 278 -17.08 -15.37 -42.25
CA PRO A 278 -18.09 -16.06 -43.06
C PRO A 278 -19.48 -16.06 -42.43
N ASN A 279 -19.54 -16.12 -41.09
CA ASN A 279 -20.75 -16.00 -40.29
C ASN A 279 -20.65 -14.78 -39.38
N PRO A 280 -21.78 -14.15 -38.98
CA PRO A 280 -21.74 -13.03 -38.05
C PRO A 280 -21.00 -13.42 -36.75
N PRO A 281 -19.95 -12.68 -36.33
CA PRO A 281 -19.23 -13.00 -35.11
C PRO A 281 -20.09 -12.76 -33.87
N SER A 282 -19.73 -13.40 -32.77
CA SER A 282 -20.29 -13.07 -31.45
C SER A 282 -19.64 -11.79 -30.93
N ALA A 283 -20.39 -10.94 -30.22
CA ALA A 283 -19.88 -9.66 -29.79
C ALA A 283 -20.48 -9.15 -28.47
N SER A 284 -19.66 -8.43 -27.71
CA SER A 284 -20.00 -7.73 -26.46
C SER A 284 -19.70 -6.24 -26.56
N PHE A 285 -20.61 -5.43 -26.03
CA PHE A 285 -20.53 -3.97 -26.06
C PHE A 285 -20.89 -3.37 -24.71
N LEU A 286 -20.05 -2.47 -24.23
CA LEU A 286 -20.32 -1.66 -23.05
C LEU A 286 -20.04 -0.20 -23.34
N THR A 287 -21.08 0.62 -23.29
CA THR A 287 -20.94 2.07 -23.35
C THR A 287 -20.79 2.60 -21.93
N CYS A 288 -19.67 3.27 -21.67
CA CYS A 288 -19.24 3.65 -20.34
C CYS A 288 -19.02 5.15 -20.21
N ARG A 289 -19.47 5.71 -19.08
CA ARG A 289 -19.13 7.05 -18.59
C ARG A 289 -17.94 6.94 -17.64
N PRO A 290 -16.76 7.49 -17.97
CA PRO A 290 -15.64 7.56 -17.06
C PRO A 290 -15.87 8.68 -16.03
N LEU A 291 -15.53 8.37 -14.78
CA LEU A 291 -15.54 9.34 -13.69
C LEU A 291 -14.34 9.11 -12.77
N VAL A 292 -13.93 10.19 -12.11
CA VAL A 292 -12.93 10.15 -11.05
C VAL A 292 -13.63 10.50 -9.76
N GLU A 293 -13.37 9.74 -8.71
CA GLU A 293 -13.91 10.02 -7.39
C GLU A 293 -12.80 10.07 -6.35
N SER A 294 -13.06 10.86 -5.31
CA SER A 294 -12.14 11.04 -4.19
C SER A 294 -12.84 10.79 -2.86
N ALA A 295 -12.08 10.28 -1.91
CA ALA A 295 -12.53 10.07 -0.53
C ALA A 295 -11.35 10.27 0.43
N THR A 296 -11.65 10.42 1.71
CA THR A 296 -10.63 10.36 2.77
C THR A 296 -10.35 8.90 3.09
N ALA A 297 -9.07 8.55 3.29
CA ALA A 297 -8.64 7.20 3.63
C ALA A 297 -7.68 7.20 4.82
N ASP A 298 -7.87 6.27 5.73
CA ASP A 298 -6.87 5.89 6.73
C ASP A 298 -5.97 4.80 6.13
N ILE A 299 -4.68 5.08 6.01
CA ILE A 299 -3.73 4.20 5.31
C ILE A 299 -2.62 3.78 6.24
N THR A 300 -2.10 2.57 6.04
CA THR A 300 -0.83 2.10 6.59
C THR A 300 0.16 1.90 5.46
N VAL A 301 1.28 2.61 5.47
CA VAL A 301 2.27 2.61 4.40
C VAL A 301 3.65 2.23 4.94
N ASN A 302 4.41 1.52 4.12
CA ASN A 302 5.83 1.32 4.36
C ASN A 302 6.59 2.61 3.97
N PRO A 303 7.29 3.27 4.91
CA PRO A 303 7.91 4.57 4.68
C PRO A 303 9.13 4.52 3.75
N GLU A 304 9.69 3.34 3.45
CA GLU A 304 10.87 3.18 2.60
C GLU A 304 10.52 3.20 1.12
N ASN A 305 9.46 2.49 0.73
CA ASN A 305 9.10 2.25 -0.66
C ASN A 305 7.71 2.78 -1.03
N GLY A 306 6.96 3.33 -0.06
CA GLY A 306 5.61 3.85 -0.30
C GLY A 306 4.55 2.78 -0.57
N ILE A 307 4.85 1.49 -0.34
CA ILE A 307 3.89 0.40 -0.55
C ILE A 307 2.83 0.45 0.55
N ILE A 308 1.56 0.49 0.13
CA ILE A 308 0.41 0.48 1.03
C ILE A 308 0.17 -0.94 1.56
N GLN A 309 0.23 -1.10 2.88
CA GLN A 309 -0.02 -2.36 3.57
C GLN A 309 -1.53 -2.59 3.76
N SER A 310 -2.25 -1.56 4.18
CA SER A 310 -3.70 -1.59 4.37
C SER A 310 -4.27 -0.19 4.21
N PHE A 311 -5.55 -0.11 3.86
CA PHE A 311 -6.29 1.14 3.86
C PHE A 311 -7.76 0.91 4.22
N ASN A 312 -8.41 1.96 4.72
CA ASN A 312 -9.83 2.01 4.92
C ASN A 312 -10.37 3.37 4.44
N ILE A 313 -11.41 3.36 3.61
CA ILE A 313 -12.06 4.58 3.14
C ILE A 313 -13.01 5.07 4.24
N THR A 314 -12.75 6.24 4.78
CA THR A 314 -13.48 6.78 5.95
C THR A 314 -14.71 7.60 5.58
N GLU A 315 -14.81 8.04 4.32
CA GLU A 315 -15.90 8.86 3.81
C GLU A 315 -16.50 8.30 2.51
N PRO A 316 -17.80 8.51 2.23
CA PRO A 316 -18.38 8.17 0.95
C PRO A 316 -17.65 8.86 -0.21
N PRO A 317 -17.25 8.13 -1.28
CA PRO A 317 -16.60 8.72 -2.43
C PRO A 317 -17.45 9.80 -3.11
N LYS A 318 -16.79 10.90 -3.53
CA LYS A 318 -17.42 12.03 -4.22
C LYS A 318 -16.81 12.21 -5.61
N GLU A 319 -17.65 12.42 -6.61
CA GLU A 319 -17.22 12.65 -8.00
C GLU A 319 -16.46 13.99 -8.12
N ARG A 320 -15.32 13.95 -8.81
CA ARG A 320 -14.43 15.09 -9.07
C ARG A 320 -14.67 15.63 -10.48
N GLN A 321 -15.60 16.58 -10.61
CA GLN A 321 -15.99 17.14 -11.92
C GLN A 321 -14.83 17.81 -12.68
N ASN A 322 -13.89 18.42 -11.95
CA ASN A 322 -12.70 19.06 -12.50
C ASN A 322 -11.75 18.07 -13.22
N ALA A 323 -11.89 16.77 -13.01
CA ALA A 323 -11.15 15.75 -13.76
C ALA A 323 -11.43 15.80 -15.27
N PHE A 324 -12.62 16.26 -15.66
CA PHE A 324 -13.09 16.24 -17.05
C PHE A 324 -13.55 17.59 -17.60
N SER A 325 -13.35 18.67 -16.83
CA SER A 325 -13.84 20.02 -17.16
C SER A 325 -13.20 20.61 -18.42
N ASP A 326 -11.88 20.48 -18.56
CA ASP A 326 -11.10 21.16 -19.59
C ASP A 326 -10.75 20.17 -20.71
N ASN A 327 -11.46 20.29 -21.82
CA ASN A 327 -11.28 19.44 -22.99
C ASN A 327 -10.47 20.17 -24.08
N PHE A 328 -9.15 20.23 -23.90
CA PHE A 328 -8.21 20.87 -24.84
C PHE A 328 -8.62 22.31 -25.19
N LEU A 329 -8.89 23.11 -24.15
CA LEU A 329 -9.39 24.47 -24.29
C LEU A 329 -8.24 25.42 -24.67
N PRO A 330 -8.30 26.11 -25.82
CA PRO A 330 -7.29 27.08 -26.21
C PRO A 330 -7.48 28.41 -25.47
N HIS A 331 -6.39 29.09 -25.12
CA HIS A 331 -6.40 30.37 -24.42
C HIS A 331 -5.97 31.55 -25.31
N ASN A 332 -6.51 32.72 -25.00
CA ASN A 332 -6.17 33.98 -25.64
C ASN A 332 -4.71 34.38 -25.35
N LYS A 333 -4.09 35.13 -26.28
CA LYS A 333 -2.63 35.34 -26.53
C LYS A 333 -2.05 34.48 -27.66
N THR A 334 -2.82 34.28 -28.71
CA THR A 334 -2.36 33.64 -29.94
C THR A 334 -1.31 34.50 -30.64
N HIS A 335 -0.10 33.97 -30.84
CA HIS A 335 0.88 34.58 -31.73
C HIS A 335 0.76 33.93 -33.10
N ALA A 336 0.08 34.61 -34.03
CA ALA A 336 0.00 34.18 -35.42
C ALA A 336 1.18 34.74 -36.20
N SER A 337 2.00 33.86 -36.78
CA SER A 337 3.04 34.26 -37.72
C SER A 337 2.57 33.97 -39.14
N SER A 338 2.29 35.04 -39.89
CA SER A 338 1.97 34.96 -41.32
C SER A 338 3.16 34.48 -42.16
N GLU A 339 4.39 34.66 -41.68
CA GLU A 339 5.62 34.24 -42.36
C GLU A 339 5.83 32.73 -42.28
N THR A 340 5.53 32.11 -41.14
CA THR A 340 5.69 30.65 -40.97
C THR A 340 4.41 29.89 -41.27
N GLY A 341 3.25 30.56 -41.30
CA GLY A 341 1.95 29.92 -41.53
C GLY A 341 1.39 29.21 -40.29
N TYR A 342 1.92 29.48 -39.10
CA TYR A 342 1.54 28.82 -37.85
C TYR A 342 1.01 29.80 -36.79
N MET A 343 0.19 29.28 -35.90
CA MET A 343 -0.27 29.94 -34.69
C MET A 343 0.19 29.19 -33.45
N THR A 344 0.66 29.93 -32.45
CA THR A 344 1.04 29.39 -31.15
C THR A 344 0.14 29.95 -30.05
N TYR A 345 -0.30 29.09 -29.14
CA TYR A 345 -1.17 29.44 -28.01
C TYR A 345 -1.05 28.39 -26.91
N ASN A 346 -1.58 28.70 -25.72
CA ASN A 346 -1.63 27.77 -24.61
C ASN A 346 -2.96 27.01 -24.61
N VAL A 347 -2.92 25.76 -24.20
CA VAL A 347 -4.09 24.89 -24.11
C VAL A 347 -4.19 24.29 -22.71
N THR A 348 -5.37 24.35 -22.10
CA THR A 348 -5.65 23.65 -20.84
C THR A 348 -6.31 22.29 -21.08
N VAL A 349 -5.83 21.29 -20.32
CA VAL A 349 -6.35 19.92 -20.36
C VAL A 349 -6.47 19.37 -18.94
N SER A 350 -7.66 18.92 -18.55
CA SER A 350 -7.86 18.25 -17.25
C SER A 350 -7.21 16.87 -17.23
N TYR A 351 -6.74 16.43 -16.07
CA TYR A 351 -6.01 15.16 -15.93
C TYR A 351 -6.83 13.92 -16.35
N GLY A 352 -8.15 13.91 -16.14
CA GLY A 352 -9.04 12.84 -16.60
C GLY A 352 -9.22 12.84 -18.12
N ARG A 353 -9.29 14.02 -18.75
CA ARG A 353 -9.27 14.14 -20.23
C ARG A 353 -7.96 13.64 -20.80
N LEU A 354 -6.84 14.02 -20.18
CA LEU A 354 -5.50 13.60 -20.58
C LEU A 354 -5.35 12.07 -20.50
N PHE A 355 -5.76 11.47 -19.37
CA PHE A 355 -5.80 10.02 -19.17
C PHE A 355 -6.59 9.31 -20.26
N MET A 356 -7.84 9.73 -20.49
CA MET A 356 -8.72 9.08 -21.45
C MET A 356 -8.28 9.27 -22.89
N ALA A 357 -7.83 10.46 -23.27
CA ALA A 357 -7.28 10.69 -24.60
C ALA A 357 -6.07 9.79 -24.85
N SER A 358 -5.13 9.76 -23.90
CA SER A 358 -3.92 8.93 -23.99
C SER A 358 -4.24 7.44 -24.06
N MET A 359 -5.27 6.97 -23.36
CA MET A 359 -5.66 5.56 -23.38
C MET A 359 -6.42 5.18 -24.66
N LEU A 360 -7.40 6.00 -25.07
CA LEU A 360 -8.30 5.69 -26.19
C LEU A 360 -7.65 5.88 -27.57
N THR A 361 -6.56 6.64 -27.67
CA THR A 361 -5.79 6.79 -28.92
C THR A 361 -4.54 5.91 -28.98
N ALA A 362 -4.27 5.12 -27.94
CA ALA A 362 -3.00 4.40 -27.80
C ALA A 362 -2.77 3.34 -28.89
N ALA A 363 -3.83 2.73 -29.41
CA ALA A 363 -3.71 1.65 -30.38
C ALA A 363 -3.23 2.11 -31.78
N ASP A 364 -3.25 3.42 -32.06
CA ASP A 364 -2.81 4.04 -33.32
C ASP A 364 -2.05 5.36 -33.08
N THR A 365 -0.86 5.22 -32.52
CA THR A 365 0.09 6.29 -32.22
C THR A 365 0.72 6.91 -33.48
N ILE A 366 0.72 6.20 -34.61
CA ILE A 366 1.24 6.74 -35.88
C ILE A 366 0.25 7.76 -36.46
N ASN A 367 -1.06 7.50 -36.36
CA ASN A 367 -2.09 8.37 -36.95
C ASN A 367 -2.80 9.27 -35.92
N LEU A 368 -2.09 9.76 -34.90
CA LEU A 368 -2.66 10.62 -33.85
C LEU A 368 -3.25 11.93 -34.38
N ARG A 369 -2.64 12.52 -35.44
CA ARG A 369 -3.17 13.71 -36.13
C ARG A 369 -4.52 13.46 -36.80
N GLY A 370 -4.87 12.19 -36.95
CA GLY A 370 -6.08 11.72 -37.55
C GLY A 370 -6.10 11.84 -39.06
N ALA A 371 -7.29 11.68 -39.62
CA ALA A 371 -7.51 11.72 -41.05
C ALA A 371 -7.14 13.07 -41.70
N PRO A 372 -6.45 13.06 -42.85
CA PRO A 372 -6.36 14.21 -43.73
C PRO A 372 -7.76 14.63 -44.21
N HIS A 373 -8.02 15.93 -44.37
CA HIS A 373 -9.33 16.44 -44.81
C HIS A 373 -9.81 15.88 -46.15
N GLY A 374 -8.88 15.58 -47.07
CA GLY A 374 -9.23 15.10 -48.42
C GLY A 374 -9.47 13.58 -48.52
N THR A 375 -8.83 12.77 -47.67
CA THR A 375 -8.83 11.30 -47.82
C THR A 375 -9.56 10.58 -46.70
N GLY A 376 -9.79 11.21 -45.55
CA GLY A 376 -10.41 10.54 -44.41
C GLY A 376 -9.47 9.52 -43.75
N TYR A 377 -10.03 8.75 -42.82
CA TYR A 377 -9.37 7.58 -42.24
C TYR A 377 -9.40 6.44 -43.26
N THR A 378 -8.36 5.63 -43.27
CA THR A 378 -8.20 4.51 -44.20
C THR A 378 -8.12 3.20 -43.42
N LEU A 379 -6.93 2.60 -43.36
CA LEU A 379 -6.69 1.27 -42.87
C LEU A 379 -5.92 1.36 -41.55
N GLU A 380 -6.13 0.39 -40.68
CA GLU A 380 -5.30 0.16 -39.51
C GLU A 380 -3.81 0.07 -39.92
N ASP A 381 -2.95 0.87 -39.28
CA ASP A 381 -1.51 0.79 -39.52
C ASP A 381 -0.91 -0.41 -38.76
N LEU A 382 -0.60 -1.47 -39.51
CA LEU A 382 -0.01 -2.70 -38.99
C LEU A 382 1.45 -2.54 -38.53
N ASN A 383 2.10 -1.41 -38.85
CA ASN A 383 3.46 -1.13 -38.36
C ASN A 383 3.46 -0.58 -36.93
N ASP A 384 2.33 -0.07 -36.44
CA ASP A 384 2.23 0.37 -35.04
C ASP A 384 2.10 -0.84 -34.11
N ASN A 385 3.12 -1.14 -33.31
CA ASN A 385 3.06 -2.22 -32.31
C ASN A 385 3.30 -1.69 -30.88
N THR A 386 2.90 -0.45 -30.62
CA THR A 386 3.24 0.24 -29.37
C THR A 386 2.31 -0.16 -28.22
N TYR A 387 1.01 0.09 -28.35
CA TYR A 387 0.01 -0.18 -27.30
C TYR A 387 -1.14 -1.08 -27.77
N ASN A 388 -0.84 -1.99 -28.70
CA ASN A 388 -1.74 -3.01 -29.20
C ASN A 388 -1.05 -4.39 -29.20
N ILE A 389 -1.87 -5.45 -29.21
CA ILE A 389 -1.43 -6.84 -29.31
C ILE A 389 -2.03 -7.41 -30.58
N ARG A 390 -1.16 -7.62 -31.56
CA ARG A 390 -1.47 -8.23 -32.86
C ARG A 390 -0.71 -9.53 -32.99
N ASP A 391 -1.43 -10.64 -32.98
CA ASP A 391 -0.86 -11.99 -33.11
C ASP A 391 -1.60 -12.74 -34.20
N THR A 392 -0.94 -12.88 -35.35
CA THR A 392 -1.51 -13.54 -36.53
C THR A 392 -1.55 -15.06 -36.43
N ILE A 393 -0.85 -15.65 -35.45
CA ILE A 393 -0.83 -17.09 -35.21
C ILE A 393 -2.03 -17.50 -34.35
N ASN A 394 -2.37 -16.66 -33.36
CA ASN A 394 -3.46 -16.90 -32.43
C ASN A 394 -4.72 -16.07 -32.73
N GLY A 395 -4.76 -15.37 -33.87
CA GLY A 395 -5.92 -14.58 -34.30
C GLY A 395 -6.25 -13.39 -33.39
N LEU A 396 -5.27 -12.79 -32.71
CA LEU A 396 -5.50 -11.71 -31.73
C LEU A 396 -5.31 -10.32 -32.36
N ASN A 397 -6.33 -9.46 -32.28
CA ASN A 397 -6.22 -8.03 -32.61
C ASN A 397 -6.84 -7.15 -31.51
N MET A 398 -6.06 -6.72 -30.52
CA MET A 398 -6.61 -6.05 -29.33
C MET A 398 -5.78 -4.86 -28.87
N ASP A 399 -6.41 -3.87 -28.24
CA ASP A 399 -5.69 -2.90 -27.40
C ASP A 399 -5.26 -3.51 -26.06
N PHE A 400 -4.40 -2.81 -25.32
CA PHE A 400 -3.92 -3.27 -24.01
C PHE A 400 -5.03 -3.48 -22.98
N MET A 401 -6.07 -2.64 -23.01
CA MET A 401 -7.19 -2.74 -22.09
C MET A 401 -7.96 -4.05 -22.32
N THR A 402 -8.29 -4.34 -23.57
CA THR A 402 -9.04 -5.53 -23.94
C THR A 402 -8.19 -6.78 -23.82
N TYR A 403 -6.90 -6.71 -24.13
CA TYR A 403 -5.96 -7.81 -23.88
C TYR A 403 -5.83 -8.13 -22.38
N ALA A 404 -5.80 -7.11 -21.51
CA ALA A 404 -5.81 -7.32 -20.06
C ALA A 404 -7.08 -8.04 -19.59
N MET A 405 -8.24 -7.66 -20.13
CA MET A 405 -9.51 -8.36 -19.86
C MET A 405 -9.47 -9.81 -20.36
N TYR A 406 -8.96 -10.04 -21.57
CA TYR A 406 -8.80 -11.38 -22.14
C TYR A 406 -7.87 -12.26 -21.31
N SER A 407 -6.75 -11.72 -20.84
CA SER A 407 -5.82 -12.44 -19.96
C SER A 407 -6.46 -12.77 -18.61
N MET A 408 -7.17 -11.82 -17.99
CA MET A 408 -7.89 -12.05 -16.72
C MET A 408 -9.03 -13.06 -16.85
N ALA A 409 -9.64 -13.18 -18.03
CA ALA A 409 -10.62 -14.22 -18.35
C ALA A 409 -9.97 -15.63 -18.52
N GLY A 410 -8.64 -15.73 -18.41
CA GLY A 410 -7.91 -16.98 -18.64
C GLY A 410 -7.72 -17.29 -20.13
N LYS A 411 -7.70 -16.25 -20.98
CA LYS A 411 -7.60 -16.35 -22.45
C LYS A 411 -8.73 -17.18 -23.07
N ASP A 412 -9.91 -17.11 -22.46
CA ASP A 412 -11.13 -17.74 -22.95
C ASP A 412 -12.05 -16.65 -23.53
N PRO A 413 -12.20 -16.57 -24.86
CA PRO A 413 -13.01 -15.52 -25.48
C PRO A 413 -14.50 -15.65 -25.15
N THR A 414 -14.98 -16.84 -24.82
CA THR A 414 -16.40 -17.06 -24.52
C THR A 414 -16.84 -16.38 -23.22
N LYS A 415 -15.92 -16.21 -22.25
CA LYS A 415 -16.21 -15.50 -21.00
C LYS A 415 -16.38 -14.00 -21.19
N LEU A 416 -15.73 -13.39 -22.18
CA LEU A 416 -15.91 -11.97 -22.49
C LEU A 416 -17.20 -11.70 -23.27
N LEU A 417 -17.90 -12.75 -23.74
CA LEU A 417 -19.24 -12.65 -24.29
C LEU A 417 -20.32 -12.54 -23.20
N ASP A 418 -19.99 -12.90 -21.96
CA ASP A 418 -20.88 -12.70 -20.82
C ASP A 418 -20.85 -11.23 -20.37
N PRO A 419 -22.00 -10.53 -20.35
CA PRO A 419 -22.03 -9.10 -20.04
C PRO A 419 -21.53 -8.72 -18.65
N ASP A 420 -21.85 -9.54 -17.64
CA ASP A 420 -21.48 -9.26 -16.25
C ASP A 420 -19.97 -9.42 -16.06
N THR A 421 -19.42 -10.51 -16.60
CA THR A 421 -17.97 -10.73 -16.64
C THR A 421 -17.25 -9.63 -17.42
N PHE A 422 -17.77 -9.23 -18.58
CA PHE A 422 -17.20 -8.16 -19.39
C PHE A 422 -17.23 -6.82 -18.65
N HIS A 423 -18.31 -6.53 -17.90
CA HIS A 423 -18.45 -5.34 -17.06
C HIS A 423 -17.43 -5.30 -15.92
N ASP A 424 -17.35 -6.37 -15.13
CA ASP A 424 -16.46 -6.46 -13.98
C ASP A 424 -14.99 -6.34 -14.38
N LEU A 425 -14.61 -7.01 -15.48
CA LEU A 425 -13.26 -6.93 -16.02
C LEU A 425 -12.96 -5.55 -16.60
N ALA A 426 -13.90 -4.91 -17.30
CA ALA A 426 -13.73 -3.55 -17.80
C ALA A 426 -13.54 -2.55 -16.65
N HIS A 427 -14.32 -2.68 -15.57
CA HIS A 427 -14.20 -1.81 -14.40
C HIS A 427 -12.85 -1.97 -13.70
N LYS A 428 -12.41 -3.23 -13.48
CA LYS A 428 -11.11 -3.53 -12.89
C LYS A 428 -9.95 -3.02 -13.76
N THR A 429 -10.03 -3.21 -15.08
CA THR A 429 -9.05 -2.70 -16.04
C THR A 429 -8.97 -1.18 -15.96
N PHE A 430 -10.09 -0.48 -16.07
CA PHE A 430 -10.13 0.99 -16.02
C PHE A 430 -9.52 1.53 -14.72
N SER A 431 -9.96 1.00 -13.58
CA SER A 431 -9.50 1.44 -12.26
C SER A 431 -8.00 1.23 -12.09
N THR A 432 -7.47 0.10 -12.57
CA THR A 432 -6.04 -0.19 -12.54
C THR A 432 -5.23 0.71 -13.47
N PHE A 433 -5.68 0.93 -14.71
CA PHE A 433 -5.01 1.85 -15.63
C PHE A 433 -4.96 3.27 -15.06
N PHE A 434 -6.06 3.75 -14.47
CA PHE A 434 -6.10 5.05 -13.80
C PHE A 434 -5.16 5.12 -12.60
N GLN A 435 -5.11 4.05 -11.79
CA GLN A 435 -4.20 3.94 -10.65
C GLN A 435 -2.73 4.14 -11.09
N HIS A 436 -2.31 3.44 -12.15
CA HIS A 436 -0.97 3.58 -12.71
C HIS A 436 -0.73 4.95 -13.33
N PHE A 437 -1.73 5.54 -13.99
CA PHE A 437 -1.63 6.91 -14.52
C PHE A 437 -1.35 7.92 -13.40
N VAL A 438 -2.14 7.89 -12.31
CA VAL A 438 -1.95 8.81 -11.17
C VAL A 438 -0.61 8.58 -10.48
N SER A 439 -0.18 7.32 -10.36
CA SER A 439 1.08 6.97 -9.68
C SER A 439 2.32 7.05 -10.57
N ASN A 440 2.18 7.45 -11.83
CA ASN A 440 3.33 7.57 -12.72
C ASN A 440 4.18 8.79 -12.35
N GLY A 441 5.49 8.58 -12.16
CA GLY A 441 6.46 9.66 -11.94
C GLY A 441 6.19 10.52 -10.70
N ILE A 442 5.66 9.93 -9.61
CA ILE A 442 5.40 10.67 -8.37
C ILE A 442 6.69 11.33 -7.85
N SER A 443 6.65 12.65 -7.72
CA SER A 443 7.63 13.44 -6.98
C SER A 443 6.97 14.08 -5.76
N THR A 444 7.58 13.95 -4.59
CA THR A 444 7.12 14.63 -3.36
C THR A 444 7.19 16.16 -3.47
N GLU A 445 7.93 16.68 -4.44
CA GLU A 445 8.02 18.12 -4.68
C GLU A 445 7.00 18.58 -5.71
N THR A 446 6.95 17.99 -6.89
CA THR A 446 6.13 18.49 -8.01
C THR A 446 4.79 17.79 -8.17
N GLY A 447 4.58 16.64 -7.52
CA GLY A 447 3.38 15.83 -7.64
C GLY A 447 3.47 14.80 -8.77
N SER A 448 2.34 14.55 -9.41
CA SER A 448 2.19 13.61 -10.55
C SER A 448 1.05 14.08 -11.45
N TRP A 449 0.51 13.19 -12.30
CA TRP A 449 -0.67 13.47 -13.08
C TRP A 449 -1.92 13.75 -12.23
N GLY A 450 -2.08 13.04 -11.11
CA GLY A 450 -3.22 13.20 -10.20
C GLY A 450 -2.95 14.09 -8.97
N TYR A 451 -1.70 14.47 -8.74
CA TYR A 451 -1.28 15.27 -7.57
C TYR A 451 -0.63 16.59 -7.99
N GLN A 452 -0.83 17.63 -7.17
CA GLN A 452 -0.21 18.94 -7.35
C GLN A 452 0.36 19.45 -6.04
N LYS A 453 1.20 20.49 -6.10
CA LYS A 453 1.63 21.23 -4.91
C LYS A 453 0.43 21.90 -4.23
N ILE A 454 0.44 21.95 -2.91
CA ILE A 454 -0.53 22.77 -2.14
C ILE A 454 -0.44 24.23 -2.61
N ASN A 455 -1.59 24.85 -2.87
CA ASN A 455 -1.72 26.20 -3.42
C ASN A 455 -1.17 26.35 -4.86
N ALA A 456 -1.18 25.28 -5.67
CA ALA A 456 -0.87 25.41 -7.09
C ALA A 456 -1.88 26.34 -7.78
N SER A 457 -1.37 27.16 -8.70
CA SER A 457 -2.16 28.10 -9.48
C SER A 457 -1.76 28.04 -10.94
N LEU A 458 -2.69 28.40 -11.82
CA LEU A 458 -2.42 28.60 -13.23
C LEU A 458 -1.55 29.85 -13.42
N PRO A 459 -0.73 29.91 -14.50
CA PRO A 459 0.08 31.08 -14.78
C PRO A 459 -0.77 32.35 -14.87
N HIS A 460 -0.39 33.41 -14.17
CA HIS A 460 -1.10 34.70 -14.18
C HIS A 460 -1.25 35.32 -15.57
N GLU A 461 -0.37 34.94 -16.49
CA GLU A 461 -0.37 35.39 -17.87
C GLU A 461 -1.30 34.60 -18.79
N LEU A 462 -1.92 33.53 -18.30
CA LEU A 462 -2.85 32.73 -19.09
C LEU A 462 -4.10 33.57 -19.41
N GLY A 463 -4.36 33.81 -20.69
CA GLY A 463 -5.55 34.55 -21.13
C GLY A 463 -6.85 33.78 -20.83
N PRO A 464 -8.03 34.35 -21.08
CA PRO A 464 -9.29 33.60 -21.00
C PRO A 464 -9.30 32.43 -21.99
N ALA A 465 -10.00 31.36 -21.62
CA ALA A 465 -10.29 30.24 -22.51
C ALA A 465 -11.24 30.72 -23.63
N LEU A 466 -10.96 30.31 -24.86
CA LEU A 466 -11.64 30.77 -26.08
C LEU A 466 -12.50 29.67 -26.70
N GLU A 467 -13.64 30.06 -27.29
CA GLU A 467 -14.51 29.13 -28.00
C GLU A 467 -13.80 28.55 -29.23
N LEU A 468 -14.21 27.37 -29.69
CA LEU A 468 -13.74 26.84 -30.98
C LEU A 468 -14.72 27.29 -32.07
N VAL A 469 -14.21 27.84 -33.17
CA VAL A 469 -15.02 28.17 -34.35
C VAL A 469 -14.80 27.10 -35.41
N ASP A 470 -15.87 26.41 -35.80
CA ASP A 470 -15.88 25.34 -36.81
C ASP A 470 -14.82 24.25 -36.62
N GLY A 471 -14.34 24.08 -35.39
CA GLY A 471 -13.26 23.14 -35.06
C GLY A 471 -11.87 23.58 -35.50
N TYR A 472 -11.68 24.79 -36.03
CA TYR A 472 -10.44 25.10 -36.75
C TYR A 472 -9.47 26.07 -36.12
N LEU A 473 -9.77 26.82 -35.05
CA LEU A 473 -8.81 27.55 -34.18
C LEU A 473 -9.57 28.49 -33.24
N PRO A 474 -8.93 29.08 -32.18
CA PRO A 474 -9.70 29.76 -31.16
C PRO A 474 -10.48 30.92 -31.77
N GLY A 475 -11.78 30.89 -31.54
CA GLY A 475 -12.66 32.01 -31.78
C GLY A 475 -12.23 33.22 -30.98
N THR A 476 -12.82 34.36 -31.31
CA THR A 476 -12.52 35.62 -30.64
C THR A 476 -13.30 35.81 -29.34
N LYS A 477 -14.20 34.88 -28.99
CA LYS A 477 -15.04 34.96 -27.80
C LYS A 477 -14.57 34.01 -26.72
N ALA A 478 -14.69 34.46 -25.48
CA ALA A 478 -14.46 33.64 -24.31
C ALA A 478 -15.52 32.53 -24.22
N THR A 479 -15.11 31.32 -23.86
CA THR A 479 -16.04 30.24 -23.52
C THR A 479 -16.89 30.59 -22.31
N LYS A 480 -18.10 30.01 -22.22
CA LYS A 480 -18.96 30.10 -21.02
C LYS A 480 -18.29 29.52 -19.77
N TYR A 481 -17.48 28.48 -19.96
CA TYR A 481 -16.61 27.92 -18.93
C TYR A 481 -15.29 28.70 -18.90
N GLN A 482 -14.78 29.03 -17.72
CA GLN A 482 -13.47 29.67 -17.55
C GLN A 482 -12.76 29.03 -16.37
N ASP A 483 -11.44 28.93 -16.47
CA ASP A 483 -10.64 28.26 -15.45
C ASP A 483 -10.52 29.09 -14.18
N VAL A 484 -10.52 28.39 -13.05
CA VAL A 484 -10.21 29.00 -11.75
C VAL A 484 -8.69 29.15 -11.66
N MET A 485 -8.20 30.37 -11.85
CA MET A 485 -6.75 30.65 -11.89
C MET A 485 -6.02 30.31 -10.57
N GLN A 486 -6.68 30.53 -9.43
CA GLN A 486 -6.12 30.31 -8.10
C GLN A 486 -7.17 29.63 -7.20
N PRO A 487 -7.31 28.30 -7.25
CA PRO A 487 -8.20 27.61 -6.32
C PRO A 487 -7.67 27.75 -4.88
N ILE A 488 -8.59 27.90 -3.93
CA ILE A 488 -8.25 27.97 -2.51
C ILE A 488 -8.00 26.55 -2.02
N SER A 489 -6.76 26.25 -1.61
CA SER A 489 -6.47 24.97 -0.96
C SER A 489 -7.01 24.96 0.46
N HIS A 490 -7.71 23.88 0.80
CA HIS A 490 -8.11 23.55 2.16
C HIS A 490 -7.23 22.45 2.77
N THR A 491 -6.12 22.11 2.13
CA THR A 491 -5.25 21.00 2.53
C THR A 491 -4.29 21.44 3.64
N ASN A 492 -4.36 20.77 4.79
CA ASN A 492 -3.39 20.97 5.87
C ASN A 492 -1.98 20.55 5.43
N ARG A 493 -0.98 21.40 5.75
CA ARG A 493 0.44 21.16 5.42
C ARG A 493 1.13 20.17 6.34
N THR A 494 0.48 19.77 7.42
CA THR A 494 0.98 18.78 8.37
C THR A 494 -0.06 17.68 8.56
N VAL A 495 0.43 16.47 8.82
CA VAL A 495 -0.37 15.28 9.08
C VAL A 495 0.13 14.63 10.36
N GLU A 496 -0.80 14.35 11.26
CA GLU A 496 -0.53 13.49 12.40
C GLU A 496 -0.52 12.02 11.95
N ALA A 497 0.56 11.33 12.25
CA ALA A 497 0.78 9.95 11.84
C ALA A 497 1.23 9.09 13.03
N LEU A 498 0.93 7.80 12.97
CA LEU A 498 1.36 6.81 13.94
C LEU A 498 2.47 5.94 13.31
N LEU A 499 3.70 6.11 13.79
CA LEU A 499 4.83 5.27 13.41
C LEU A 499 4.83 4.02 14.30
N ALA A 500 4.66 2.85 13.71
CA ALA A 500 4.78 1.55 14.36
C ALA A 500 6.06 0.84 13.91
N ARG A 501 6.90 0.42 14.86
CA ARG A 501 8.13 -0.34 14.60
C ARG A 501 8.13 -1.66 15.33
N ARG A 502 8.64 -2.70 14.67
CA ARG A 502 8.98 -3.97 15.33
C ARG A 502 10.34 -3.82 15.99
N VAL A 503 10.41 -4.16 17.28
CA VAL A 503 11.63 -4.08 18.10
C VAL A 503 11.71 -5.30 19.02
N GLU A 504 12.90 -5.66 19.47
CA GLU A 504 13.07 -6.66 20.52
C GLU A 504 12.90 -6.01 21.90
N LEU A 505 11.82 -6.34 22.60
CA LEU A 505 11.59 -5.88 23.95
C LEU A 505 12.22 -6.84 24.96
N LEU A 506 12.97 -6.31 25.91
CA LEU A 506 13.37 -7.03 27.12
C LEU A 506 12.16 -7.13 28.05
N GLN A 507 11.61 -8.33 28.20
CA GLN A 507 10.53 -8.59 29.14
C GLN A 507 11.04 -9.37 30.35
N MET A 508 10.66 -8.94 31.54
CA MET A 508 11.05 -9.63 32.79
C MET A 508 10.31 -10.97 32.87
N ASN A 509 11.05 -12.06 33.04
CA ASN A 509 10.46 -13.39 33.16
C ASN A 509 9.78 -13.52 34.53
N GLY A 510 8.45 -13.51 34.55
CA GLY A 510 7.67 -13.60 35.79
C GLY A 510 8.02 -14.80 36.65
N VAL A 511 8.37 -15.95 36.04
CA VAL A 511 8.80 -17.15 36.78
C VAL A 511 10.13 -16.92 37.49
N ALA A 512 11.09 -16.29 36.81
CA ALA A 512 12.40 -15.99 37.38
C ALA A 512 12.30 -14.96 38.52
N VAL A 513 11.40 -13.97 38.40
CA VAL A 513 11.12 -12.99 39.46
C VAL A 513 10.55 -13.66 40.70
N TRP A 514 9.52 -14.50 40.54
CA TRP A 514 8.91 -15.21 41.67
C TRP A 514 9.86 -16.20 42.35
N LEU A 515 10.71 -16.89 41.58
CA LEU A 515 11.78 -17.73 42.13
C LEU A 515 12.77 -16.92 42.96
N SER A 516 13.22 -15.76 42.47
CA SER A 516 14.15 -14.88 43.18
C SER A 516 13.56 -14.38 44.49
N ILE A 517 12.31 -13.90 44.47
CA ILE A 517 11.59 -13.44 45.67
C ILE A 517 11.45 -14.58 46.69
N SER A 518 11.13 -15.78 46.24
CA SER A 518 10.96 -16.96 47.11
C SER A 518 12.27 -17.35 47.80
N ILE A 519 13.39 -17.35 47.06
CA ILE A 519 14.72 -17.64 47.62
C ILE A 519 15.11 -16.56 48.64
N MET A 520 14.86 -15.28 48.34
CA MET A 520 15.17 -14.18 49.25
C MET A 520 14.34 -14.28 50.54
N ALA A 521 13.04 -14.57 50.43
CA ALA A 521 12.16 -14.77 51.58
C ALA A 521 12.62 -15.96 52.44
N TRP A 522 13.03 -17.07 51.80
CA TRP A 522 13.58 -18.22 52.50
C TRP A 522 14.87 -17.87 53.26
N LEU A 523 15.80 -17.15 52.64
CA LEU A 523 17.05 -16.72 53.28
C LEU A 523 16.82 -15.76 54.46
N ILE A 524 15.84 -14.87 54.36
CA ILE A 524 15.44 -13.99 55.48
C ILE A 524 14.86 -14.83 56.62
N MET A 525 14.01 -15.80 56.32
CA MET A 525 13.42 -16.66 57.34
C MET A 525 14.49 -17.49 58.06
N THR A 526 15.43 -18.09 57.33
CA THR A 526 16.51 -18.88 57.94
C THR A 526 17.45 -18.01 58.80
N THR A 527 17.79 -16.80 58.35
CA THR A 527 18.60 -15.88 59.15
C THR A 527 17.90 -15.42 60.43
N VAL A 528 16.59 -15.15 60.38
CA VAL A 528 15.80 -14.83 61.58
C VAL A 528 15.77 -16.01 62.55
N VAL A 529 15.56 -17.23 62.07
CA VAL A 529 15.56 -18.44 62.90
C VAL A 529 16.91 -18.63 63.58
N VAL A 530 18.02 -18.48 62.84
CA VAL A 530 19.37 -18.58 63.40
C VAL A 530 19.62 -17.48 64.45
N ALA A 531 19.22 -16.24 64.19
CA ALA A 531 19.37 -15.14 65.14
C ALA A 531 18.55 -15.35 66.43
N VAL A 532 17.32 -15.88 66.32
CA VAL A 532 16.47 -16.21 67.48
C VAL A 532 17.07 -17.36 68.29
N LEU A 533 17.56 -18.41 67.62
CA LEU A 533 18.22 -19.54 68.27
C LEU A 533 19.52 -19.10 68.97
N GLN A 534 20.33 -18.28 68.31
CA GLN A 534 21.55 -17.71 68.89
C GLN A 534 21.23 -16.92 70.16
N ARG A 535 20.22 -16.06 70.12
CA ARG A 535 19.81 -15.25 71.28
C ARG A 535 19.24 -16.09 72.42
N ARG A 536 18.52 -17.18 72.12
CA ARG A 536 17.93 -18.06 73.13
C ARG A 536 18.95 -18.97 73.81
N TYR A 537 19.91 -19.51 73.07
CA TYR A 537 20.88 -20.46 73.61
C TYR A 537 22.13 -19.79 74.21
N PHE A 538 22.55 -18.63 73.69
CA PHE A 538 23.77 -17.96 74.15
C PHE A 538 23.51 -16.67 74.94
N GLY A 539 22.25 -16.27 75.13
CA GLY A 539 21.88 -15.05 75.85
C GLY A 539 22.17 -15.07 77.37
N SER A 540 22.38 -16.23 77.99
CA SER A 540 22.67 -16.35 79.43
C SER A 540 24.16 -16.43 79.77
N LEU A 541 25.05 -16.40 78.77
CA LEU A 541 26.49 -16.38 79.00
C LEU A 541 26.93 -14.95 79.31
N VAL A 542 27.42 -14.72 80.52
CA VAL A 542 27.94 -13.41 80.95
C VAL A 542 29.25 -13.05 80.22
N ARG A 543 29.89 -14.03 79.56
CA ARG A 543 31.16 -13.87 78.82
C ARG A 543 31.18 -14.74 77.57
N ASN A 544 31.77 -14.25 76.48
CA ASN A 544 32.00 -15.05 75.26
C ASN A 544 32.95 -16.21 75.60
N VAL A 545 32.50 -17.44 75.39
CA VAL A 545 33.32 -18.64 75.51
C VAL A 545 33.83 -18.96 74.11
N GLU A 546 35.04 -18.51 73.79
CA GLU A 546 35.64 -18.67 72.47
C GLU A 546 36.59 -19.87 72.42
N SER A 547 37.04 -20.36 73.58
CA SER A 547 38.01 -21.45 73.68
C SER A 547 37.69 -22.44 74.81
N LEU A 548 38.27 -23.64 74.73
CA LEU A 548 38.21 -24.64 75.80
C LEU A 548 38.86 -24.13 77.11
N GLY A 549 39.81 -23.18 77.00
CA GLY A 549 40.46 -22.54 78.15
C GLY A 549 39.49 -21.67 78.97
N ASP A 550 38.53 -21.02 78.31
CA ASP A 550 37.52 -20.21 79.00
C ASP A 550 36.54 -21.09 79.80
N VAL A 551 36.26 -22.29 79.30
CA VAL A 551 35.49 -23.31 80.03
C VAL A 551 36.24 -23.77 81.29
N LEU A 552 37.57 -23.95 81.21
CA LEU A 552 38.38 -24.29 82.37
C LEU A 552 38.37 -23.19 83.44
N VAL A 553 38.34 -21.91 83.04
CA VAL A 553 38.22 -20.80 84.00
C VAL A 553 36.87 -20.84 84.73
N LEU A 554 35.79 -21.26 84.07
CA LEU A 554 34.45 -21.39 84.68
C LEU A 554 34.35 -22.55 85.68
N ILE A 555 35.27 -23.52 85.63
CA ILE A 555 35.31 -24.71 86.50
C ILE A 555 36.43 -24.60 87.53
N ALA A 556 37.53 -23.90 87.24
CA ALA A 556 38.71 -23.83 88.12
C ALA A 556 38.41 -23.26 89.51
N GLY A 557 37.35 -22.45 89.62
CA GLY A 557 36.89 -21.88 90.87
C GLY A 557 35.84 -22.70 91.63
N SER A 558 35.54 -23.91 91.17
CA SER A 558 34.42 -24.76 91.59
C SER A 558 34.92 -25.91 92.46
N THR A 559 34.98 -25.70 93.77
CA THR A 559 35.69 -26.59 94.71
C THR A 559 34.98 -27.94 94.85
N ASN A 560 33.66 -27.92 95.00
CA ASN A 560 32.84 -29.12 95.16
C ASN A 560 32.80 -29.94 93.86
N LEU A 561 32.65 -29.28 92.70
CA LEU A 561 32.69 -29.96 91.40
C LEU A 561 34.05 -30.61 91.13
N ILE A 562 35.16 -29.93 91.42
CA ILE A 562 36.51 -30.50 91.23
C ILE A 562 36.71 -31.71 92.15
N GLN A 563 36.20 -31.66 93.38
CA GLN A 563 36.30 -32.77 94.31
C GLN A 563 35.48 -33.98 93.84
N VAL A 564 34.23 -33.78 93.42
CA VAL A 564 33.40 -34.85 92.81
C VAL A 564 34.11 -35.48 91.61
N VAL A 565 34.68 -34.66 90.72
CA VAL A 565 35.43 -35.17 89.55
C VAL A 565 36.67 -35.98 89.97
N ARG A 566 37.39 -35.54 91.00
CA ARG A 566 38.55 -36.28 91.54
C ARG A 566 38.14 -37.60 92.16
N GLU A 567 37.02 -37.65 92.87
CA GLU A 567 36.52 -38.88 93.51
C GLU A 567 35.95 -39.88 92.49
N ILE A 568 35.35 -39.40 91.40
CA ILE A 568 34.98 -40.23 90.24
C ILE A 568 36.23 -40.79 89.57
N GLN A 569 37.25 -39.95 89.31
CA GLN A 569 38.52 -40.40 88.70
C GLN A 569 39.30 -41.38 89.59
N ALA A 570 39.20 -41.24 90.91
CA ALA A 570 39.79 -42.15 91.89
C ALA A 570 39.01 -43.47 92.04
N GLY A 571 37.84 -43.62 91.40
CA GLY A 571 37.01 -44.82 91.45
C GLY A 571 36.30 -45.04 92.80
N ILE A 572 36.24 -44.00 93.64
CA ILE A 572 35.64 -44.03 94.98
C ILE A 572 34.12 -43.84 94.89
N LEU A 573 33.67 -43.08 93.90
CA LEU A 573 32.26 -42.83 93.59
C LEU A 573 31.71 -43.87 92.61
N LEU A 574 30.78 -44.70 93.06
CA LEU A 574 30.05 -45.67 92.23
C LEU A 574 29.08 -44.96 91.24
N PRO A 575 28.83 -45.52 90.04
CA PRO A 575 27.97 -44.94 89.00
C PRO A 575 26.60 -44.47 89.49
N GLU A 576 25.95 -45.30 90.31
CA GLU A 576 24.61 -45.02 90.84
C GLU A 576 24.55 -43.76 91.72
N ASN A 577 25.68 -43.34 92.30
CA ASN A 577 25.74 -42.20 93.22
C ASN A 577 26.05 -40.86 92.54
N TYR A 578 26.70 -40.86 91.37
CA TYR A 578 26.96 -39.61 90.64
C TYR A 578 25.97 -39.33 89.49
N GLU A 579 25.16 -40.30 89.05
CA GLU A 579 24.12 -40.06 88.02
C GLU A 579 23.05 -39.03 88.46
N ASN A 580 22.82 -38.91 89.77
CA ASN A 580 21.87 -37.95 90.33
C ASN A 580 22.49 -36.59 90.64
N LEU A 581 23.82 -36.44 90.51
CA LEU A 581 24.51 -35.19 90.78
C LEU A 581 24.27 -34.21 89.63
N ARG A 582 23.70 -33.05 89.94
CA ARG A 582 23.43 -31.98 88.98
C ARG A 582 24.41 -30.83 89.16
N THR A 583 24.85 -30.30 88.03
CA THR A 583 25.64 -29.06 87.99
C THR A 583 24.79 -27.94 87.42
N LYS A 584 25.03 -26.73 87.91
CA LYS A 584 24.32 -25.53 87.48
C LYS A 584 25.34 -24.48 87.05
N LEU A 585 25.05 -23.78 85.95
CA LEU A 585 25.82 -22.61 85.50
C LEU A 585 25.13 -21.35 86.03
N GLY A 586 25.80 -20.56 86.85
CA GLY A 586 25.19 -19.39 87.46
C GLY A 586 26.10 -18.65 88.43
N TRP A 587 25.55 -17.64 89.11
CA TRP A 587 26.25 -16.93 90.17
C TRP A 587 26.14 -17.70 91.49
N PHE A 588 27.27 -17.94 92.13
CA PHE A 588 27.34 -18.59 93.45
C PHE A 588 28.42 -17.92 94.30
N VAL A 589 28.27 -18.04 95.62
CA VAL A 589 29.28 -17.59 96.57
C VAL A 589 30.09 -18.81 96.99
N ASP A 590 31.42 -18.74 96.82
CA ASP A 590 32.33 -19.80 97.23
C ASP A 590 32.48 -19.89 98.77
N GLU A 591 33.16 -20.92 99.26
CA GLU A 591 33.39 -21.14 100.69
C GLU A 591 34.22 -20.02 101.34
N ASP A 592 34.98 -19.26 100.54
CA ASP A 592 35.76 -18.09 100.96
C ASP A 592 34.90 -16.79 100.99
N GLY A 593 33.60 -16.88 100.69
CA GLY A 593 32.66 -15.75 100.67
C GLY A 593 32.76 -14.87 99.43
N ARG A 594 33.44 -15.31 98.36
CA ARG A 594 33.61 -14.55 97.11
C ARG A 594 32.55 -14.95 96.09
N LEU A 595 31.94 -13.93 95.48
CA LEU A 595 30.97 -14.08 94.40
C LEU A 595 31.67 -14.50 93.10
N ARG A 596 31.23 -15.60 92.50
CA ARG A 596 31.75 -16.12 91.22
C ARG A 596 30.62 -16.50 90.27
N TRP A 597 30.91 -16.45 88.97
CA TRP A 597 30.02 -16.97 87.93
C TRP A 597 30.72 -18.14 87.25
N GLY A 598 30.12 -19.33 87.30
CA GLY A 598 30.75 -20.55 86.84
C GLY A 598 29.82 -21.76 86.93
N VAL A 599 30.39 -22.94 86.65
CA VAL A 599 29.67 -24.22 86.76
C VAL A 599 30.02 -24.83 88.11
N GLU A 600 29.03 -25.14 88.94
CA GLU A 600 29.22 -25.72 90.28
C GLU A 600 28.09 -26.69 90.61
N MET A 601 28.29 -27.51 91.64
CA MET A 601 27.34 -28.50 92.14
C MET A 601 26.07 -27.85 92.70
N GLU A 602 24.90 -28.35 92.31
CA GLU A 602 23.61 -27.83 92.79
C GLU A 602 23.32 -28.25 94.24
N GLU A 603 23.84 -29.41 94.67
CA GLU A 603 23.62 -30.01 95.98
C GLU A 603 24.94 -30.18 96.75
N SER A 604 24.89 -30.13 98.08
CA SER A 604 26.05 -30.33 98.96
C SER A 604 26.57 -31.76 98.86
N TYR A 605 27.87 -31.93 98.65
CA TYR A 605 28.53 -33.23 98.55
C TYR A 605 29.49 -33.44 99.76
N ALA A 606 29.61 -34.69 100.24
CA ALA A 606 30.55 -35.10 101.30
C ALA A 606 30.47 -34.38 102.68
N GLY A 607 29.33 -33.77 103.03
CA GLY A 607 29.12 -33.20 104.37
C GLY A 607 29.67 -31.78 104.58
N GLU A 608 30.11 -31.13 103.51
CA GLU A 608 30.46 -29.70 103.50
C GLU A 608 29.22 -28.84 103.22
N GLN A 609 29.20 -27.58 103.71
CA GLN A 609 28.06 -26.68 103.54
C GLN A 609 27.85 -26.39 102.05
N GLY A 610 26.64 -26.68 101.54
CA GLY A 610 26.29 -26.38 100.15
C GLY A 610 26.50 -24.90 99.83
N ILE A 611 27.14 -24.62 98.70
CA ILE A 611 27.35 -23.26 98.19
C ILE A 611 26.02 -22.51 97.99
N GLN A 612 26.03 -21.22 98.32
CA GLN A 612 24.85 -20.36 98.18
C GLN A 612 24.72 -19.85 96.75
N TRP A 613 23.71 -20.35 96.03
CA TRP A 613 23.32 -19.80 94.72
C TRP A 613 22.65 -18.44 94.91
N VAL A 614 23.12 -17.44 94.17
CA VAL A 614 22.58 -16.08 94.22
C VAL A 614 22.04 -15.66 92.86
N ALA A 615 21.04 -14.78 92.86
CA ALA A 615 20.58 -14.15 91.63
C ALA A 615 21.71 -13.31 91.01
N ALA A 616 21.63 -13.11 89.69
CA ALA A 616 22.64 -12.32 89.00
C ALA A 616 22.75 -10.92 89.61
N PRO A 617 23.97 -10.43 89.93
CA PRO A 617 24.13 -9.08 90.46
C PRO A 617 23.64 -8.06 89.43
N HIS A 618 22.85 -7.08 89.88
CA HIS A 618 22.46 -5.97 89.03
C HIS A 618 23.67 -5.04 88.83
N PHE A 619 24.34 -5.18 87.70
CA PHE A 619 25.37 -4.23 87.27
C PHE A 619 24.69 -3.07 86.52
N SER A 620 24.51 -1.93 87.17
CA SER A 620 24.08 -0.70 86.51
C SER A 620 25.28 0.14 86.10
N LYS A 621 25.30 0.59 84.84
CA LYS A 621 26.35 1.49 84.32
C LYS A 621 25.82 2.92 84.38
N ASP A 622 26.42 3.77 85.23
CA ASP A 622 26.13 5.21 85.18
C ASP A 622 26.63 5.78 83.85
N ASN A 623 25.76 6.56 83.19
CA ASN A 623 26.06 7.18 81.91
C ASN A 623 27.33 8.06 82.03
N GLY A 624 28.42 7.59 81.41
CA GLY A 624 29.70 8.30 81.34
C GLY A 624 30.86 7.68 82.13
N SER A 625 30.65 6.59 82.86
CA SER A 625 31.70 5.87 83.60
C SER A 625 32.10 4.54 82.94
N THR A 626 33.40 4.21 82.99
CA THR A 626 33.95 2.89 82.60
C THR A 626 34.02 1.89 83.75
N THR A 627 33.66 2.28 84.97
CA THR A 627 33.65 1.42 86.16
C THR A 627 32.24 0.99 86.55
N TRP A 628 32.09 -0.30 86.84
CA TRP A 628 30.84 -0.92 87.29
C TRP A 628 30.81 -0.93 88.83
N ASN A 629 29.71 -0.48 89.44
CA ASN A 629 29.51 -0.56 90.88
C ASN A 629 28.44 -1.62 91.22
N LEU A 630 28.65 -2.36 92.31
CA LEU A 630 27.66 -3.28 92.88
C LEU A 630 26.55 -2.46 93.55
N GLY A 631 25.29 -2.64 93.14
CA GLY A 631 24.14 -2.03 93.81
C GLY A 631 23.70 -2.84 95.03
N ASP A 632 23.73 -2.24 96.21
CA ASP A 632 23.20 -2.81 97.44
C ASP A 632 21.68 -2.59 97.53
N GLN A 633 20.90 -3.61 97.19
CA GLN A 633 19.48 -3.85 97.54
C GLN A 633 19.22 -5.33 97.18
N GLU A 634 18.80 -6.25 98.05
CA GLU A 634 17.82 -6.18 99.13
C GLU A 634 18.22 -7.08 100.32
N ARG A 635 18.19 -6.52 101.54
CA ARG A 635 17.87 -7.25 102.76
C ARG A 635 16.38 -7.05 103.02
N THR A 636 15.52 -7.97 102.59
CA THR A 636 14.26 -8.33 103.27
C THR A 636 13.51 -9.47 102.56
N LEU A 637 13.19 -10.48 103.37
CA LEU A 637 12.38 -11.70 103.18
C LEU A 637 12.99 -12.87 102.40
#